data_AF-A0AA36HNW7-F1
#
_entry.id   AF-A0AA36HNW7-F1
#
_cell.length_a   1.000
_cell.length_b   1.000
_cell.length_c   1.000
_cell.angle_alpha   90.00
_cell.angle_beta   90.00
_cell.angle_gamma   90.00
#
_symmetry.space_group_name_H-M   'P 1'
#
loop_
_entity.id
_entity.type
_entity.pdbx_description
1 polymer ?
#
loop_
_entity_poly.entity_id
_entity_poly.type
_entity_poly.pdbx_seq_one_letter_code
_entity_poly.pdbx_strand_id
1 'polypeptide(L)'
;MADDSEEEYDDEFADDVDEEVEEEDEEEAKVQHDGFVSAIFTTASGSQVPVPTVLAQDGASIWAGDAYEWEMKAACPAKLAEVPAHLQGGTLLQCPSGAVGSPHSQLVVSCARTARLYVVVEVPAGKSTPCAARGTLASCLASGQRWLAEGEAAPTWIEETEGRPKRPELLMFSTFAPPRAQLHLPQAFAGLGRAFVVATPVVPGELAATITSSAQLPFEQAAMDEGVMPWLDRDHQYWDIPEFMKRGILFQGLFKDVAPGTTLTVRPNSAAQVFVITERRSGTPAKPSWAEDLAQTWQMEEAAPRWHDRPTMRSFSRNCPAGWALTLPPCHAPPREGPVFSVVVTPVPGQATAPLEVSSFKEESFCDVDLAKLEEGAALRRRNSEVDEAVLGTLEEVPGWMHGTLVRPKEDGELPSRFAVRCAGCSVVYALLPAHASASVHSSRWGNGWEPREEAPTWQPQDGGLKSRLAVLAKRVSAKELLAVPPEIPEEVLALVVKPDAEAFDASGETNHGLELARAPVKETGLAWTDRQNRLAWIPPCMNGGIQLRGPHELYTRREMQLKLRATTAFRVFVMIEGQYESLVPRDGGGLINLLQSEGWVLDSAPTPAFGDASSCLKLLSKRCPEGQEVLMPLCGKVEGEMPLLLMVMIVPLGPDRLGEELKRSFAAWDAENELGIGQPALQDLLAALCPQLDEPNRKLVVLQALTTPKGEVRKAMPHEEFVEKILSFGAVGERAASPGSPWAISPG
;
A
#
# COMPACT_ATOMS: atom_id res chain seq x y z
N MET A 1 -75.86 4.71 66.87
CA MET A 1 -76.06 4.82 65.41
C MET A 1 -75.85 3.44 64.85
N ALA A 2 -76.62 3.13 63.80
CA ALA A 2 -76.87 1.80 63.25
C ALA A 2 -75.66 1.10 62.65
N ASP A 3 -75.88 -0.20 62.35
CA ASP A 3 -75.30 -0.99 61.25
C ASP A 3 -73.80 -1.33 61.34
N ASP A 4 -73.30 -2.46 60.86
CA ASP A 4 -73.81 -3.69 60.22
C ASP A 4 -72.57 -4.61 60.17
N SER A 5 -72.67 -5.88 60.56
CA SER A 5 -72.79 -7.07 59.69
C SER A 5 -71.48 -7.49 59.00
N GLU A 6 -71.27 -8.82 59.00
CA GLU A 6 -70.59 -9.61 57.95
C GLU A 6 -69.04 -9.53 57.88
N GLU A 7 -68.28 -10.57 57.56
CA GLU A 7 -68.58 -11.90 56.98
C GLU A 7 -67.36 -12.83 57.17
N GLU A 8 -67.63 -14.12 56.94
CA GLU A 8 -66.76 -15.32 56.98
C GLU A 8 -65.74 -15.41 55.81
N TYR A 9 -65.12 -16.60 55.68
CA TYR A 9 -64.22 -17.17 54.64
C TYR A 9 -62.73 -17.17 55.04
N ASP A 10 -62.12 -18.28 55.49
CA ASP A 10 -61.99 -19.67 54.97
C ASP A 10 -61.20 -19.82 53.66
N ASP A 11 -60.36 -20.88 53.69
CA ASP A 11 -59.75 -21.68 52.63
C ASP A 11 -58.50 -21.13 51.92
N GLU A 12 -57.31 -21.75 52.09
CA GLU A 12 -56.85 -23.13 51.78
C GLU A 12 -56.32 -23.28 50.33
N PHE A 13 -55.28 -24.13 50.25
CA PHE A 13 -54.58 -24.70 49.09
C PHE A 13 -53.43 -23.88 48.48
N ALA A 14 -52.16 -24.28 48.71
CA ALA A 14 -51.40 -25.37 48.06
C ALA A 14 -50.82 -24.89 46.71
N ASP A 15 -49.59 -25.17 46.29
CA ASP A 15 -48.75 -26.35 46.45
C ASP A 15 -47.26 -25.95 46.41
N ASP A 16 -46.43 -26.78 47.05
CA ASP A 16 -45.00 -26.88 46.81
C ASP A 16 -44.73 -27.23 45.34
N VAL A 17 -43.98 -26.38 44.63
CA VAL A 17 -43.38 -26.72 43.35
C VAL A 17 -41.87 -26.56 43.50
N ASP A 18 -41.19 -27.70 43.47
CA ASP A 18 -39.75 -27.82 43.29
C ASP A 18 -39.35 -27.12 41.98
N GLU A 19 -38.80 -25.91 42.07
CA GLU A 19 -38.09 -25.27 40.95
C GLU A 19 -36.72 -25.96 40.82
N GLU A 20 -36.68 -26.97 39.95
CA GLU A 20 -35.44 -27.41 39.30
C GLU A 20 -34.81 -26.18 38.63
N VAL A 21 -33.73 -25.68 39.22
CA VAL A 21 -32.85 -24.70 38.58
C VAL A 21 -32.16 -25.45 37.44
N GLU A 22 -32.75 -25.38 36.25
CA GLU A 22 -32.03 -25.65 35.01
C GLU A 22 -30.86 -24.66 34.95
N GLU A 23 -29.65 -25.15 35.21
CA GLU A 23 -28.43 -24.45 34.82
C GLU A 23 -28.49 -24.33 33.29
N GLU A 24 -29.00 -23.18 32.82
CA GLU A 24 -28.83 -22.76 31.43
C GLU A 24 -27.33 -22.67 31.20
N ASP A 25 -26.77 -23.72 30.59
CA ASP A 25 -25.46 -23.69 29.95
C ASP A 25 -25.48 -22.48 29.00
N GLU A 26 -24.89 -21.36 29.44
CA GLU A 26 -24.52 -20.25 28.58
C GLU A 26 -23.52 -20.83 27.57
N GLU A 27 -24.03 -21.38 26.46
CA GLU A 27 -23.27 -21.63 25.25
C GLU A 27 -22.75 -20.26 24.81
N GLU A 28 -21.54 -19.91 25.30
CA GLU A 28 -20.75 -18.80 24.78
C GLU A 28 -20.75 -18.94 23.26
N ALA A 29 -21.51 -18.06 22.60
CA ALA A 29 -21.61 -18.00 21.16
C ALA A 29 -20.19 -17.77 20.64
N LYS A 30 -19.51 -18.86 20.23
CA LYS A 30 -18.19 -18.83 19.64
C LYS A 30 -18.30 -17.92 18.42
N VAL A 31 -17.81 -16.69 18.58
CA VAL A 31 -17.73 -15.71 17.50
C VAL A 31 -16.89 -16.36 16.41
N GLN A 32 -17.57 -16.84 15.37
CA GLN A 32 -16.94 -17.46 14.22
C GLN A 32 -16.23 -16.33 13.47
N HIS A 33 -14.93 -16.17 13.75
CA HIS A 33 -14.11 -15.22 13.01
C HIS A 33 -14.11 -15.59 11.54
N ASP A 34 -14.41 -14.60 10.70
CA ASP A 34 -14.45 -14.69 9.24
C ASP A 34 -13.09 -15.22 8.75
N GLY A 35 -13.03 -16.51 8.42
CA GLY A 35 -11.81 -17.28 8.20
C GLY A 35 -11.07 -16.87 6.92
N PHE A 36 -10.44 -15.69 6.93
CA PHE A 36 -9.68 -15.20 5.77
C PHE A 36 -8.35 -15.92 5.59
N VAL A 37 -7.89 -16.68 6.58
CA VAL A 37 -6.73 -17.57 6.49
C VAL A 37 -7.15 -18.99 6.86
N SER A 38 -6.70 -19.95 6.08
CA SER A 38 -6.73 -21.37 6.41
C SER A 38 -5.32 -21.94 6.33
N ALA A 39 -5.04 -22.97 7.12
CA ALA A 39 -3.76 -23.66 7.03
C ALA A 39 -3.96 -25.17 7.14
N ILE A 40 -3.12 -25.90 6.40
CA ILE A 40 -3.10 -27.36 6.37
C ILE A 40 -1.71 -27.79 6.80
N PHE A 41 -1.66 -28.66 7.80
CA PHE A 41 -0.44 -29.32 8.24
C PHE A 41 -0.41 -30.73 7.66
N THR A 42 0.66 -31.07 6.95
CA THR A 42 0.91 -32.43 6.48
C THR A 42 1.91 -33.11 7.42
N THR A 43 1.50 -34.21 8.05
CA THR A 43 2.32 -35.02 8.97
C THR A 43 3.38 -35.84 8.22
N ALA A 44 4.29 -36.47 8.97
CA ALA A 44 5.27 -37.42 8.42
C ALA A 44 4.61 -38.64 7.75
N SER A 45 3.44 -39.04 8.22
CA SER A 45 2.60 -40.09 7.64
C SER A 45 1.89 -39.65 6.34
N GLY A 46 1.96 -38.36 5.98
CA GLY A 46 1.28 -37.78 4.82
C GLY A 46 -0.17 -37.36 5.10
N SER A 47 -0.65 -37.52 6.33
CA SER A 47 -1.99 -37.09 6.75
C SER A 47 -2.09 -35.57 6.74
N GLN A 48 -3.17 -35.05 6.17
CA GLN A 48 -3.46 -33.62 6.15
C GLN A 48 -4.43 -33.26 7.26
N VAL A 49 -4.00 -32.39 8.16
CA VAL A 49 -4.78 -31.95 9.32
C VAL A 49 -5.01 -30.44 9.20
N PRO A 50 -6.26 -29.96 9.24
CA PRO A 50 -6.54 -28.53 9.27
C PRO A 50 -6.00 -27.92 10.56
N VAL A 51 -5.32 -26.79 10.45
CA VAL A 51 -4.74 -26.08 11.59
C VAL A 51 -5.78 -25.16 12.21
N PRO A 52 -6.07 -25.29 13.52
CA PRO A 52 -6.96 -24.37 14.22
C PRO A 52 -6.46 -22.93 14.18
N THR A 53 -7.39 -22.00 14.16
CA THR A 53 -7.10 -20.57 14.09
C THR A 53 -7.77 -19.84 15.23
N VAL A 54 -7.05 -18.94 15.89
CA VAL A 54 -7.59 -18.05 16.94
C VAL A 54 -7.16 -16.61 16.69
N LEU A 55 -7.79 -15.66 17.37
CA LEU A 55 -7.36 -14.26 17.32
C LEU A 55 -6.01 -14.11 18.03
N ALA A 56 -5.07 -13.42 17.40
CA ALA A 56 -3.80 -13.04 18.01
C ALA A 56 -4.04 -11.89 19.00
N GLN A 57 -4.13 -12.24 20.28
CA GLN A 57 -4.33 -11.32 21.40
C GLN A 57 -3.60 -11.82 22.65
N ASP A 58 -3.45 -10.96 23.66
CA ASP A 58 -2.83 -11.34 24.93
C ASP A 58 -3.62 -12.48 25.59
N GLY A 59 -2.91 -13.46 26.14
CA GLY A 59 -3.47 -14.68 26.72
C GLY A 59 -3.83 -15.78 25.72
N ALA A 60 -3.79 -15.51 24.40
CA ALA A 60 -4.10 -16.52 23.40
C ALA A 60 -3.10 -17.69 23.47
N SER A 61 -3.63 -18.91 23.49
CA SER A 61 -2.80 -20.13 23.50
C SER A 61 -2.11 -20.29 22.14
N ILE A 62 -0.79 -20.47 22.17
CA ILE A 62 0.03 -20.54 20.95
C ILE A 62 -0.11 -21.90 20.29
N TRP A 63 -0.14 -22.96 21.10
CA TRP A 63 -0.19 -24.34 20.64
C TRP A 63 -1.62 -24.87 20.68
N ALA A 64 -1.97 -25.71 19.72
CA ALA A 64 -3.20 -26.50 19.82
C ALA A 64 -3.09 -27.42 21.05
N GLY A 65 -4.14 -27.44 21.88
CA GLY A 65 -4.22 -28.36 23.02
C GLY A 65 -4.39 -29.82 22.57
N ASP A 66 -4.40 -30.73 23.56
CA ASP A 66 -4.56 -32.19 23.37
C ASP A 66 -5.91 -32.60 22.73
N ALA A 67 -6.82 -31.65 22.51
CA ALA A 67 -8.14 -31.86 21.92
C ALA A 67 -8.11 -32.24 20.42
N TYR A 68 -6.94 -32.27 19.79
CA TYR A 68 -6.78 -32.56 18.37
C TYR A 68 -5.87 -33.79 18.18
N GLU A 69 -6.21 -34.67 17.25
CA GLU A 69 -5.47 -35.90 16.91
C GLU A 69 -4.12 -35.61 16.22
N TRP A 70 -3.23 -34.89 16.91
CA TRP A 70 -1.86 -34.69 16.47
C TRP A 70 -1.01 -35.85 17.00
N GLU A 71 -0.24 -36.50 16.12
CA GLU A 71 0.75 -37.53 16.52
C GLU A 71 1.85 -36.97 17.47
N MET A 72 1.92 -35.64 17.64
CA MET A 72 2.84 -34.94 18.53
C MET A 72 2.11 -34.41 19.77
N LYS A 73 2.51 -34.87 20.97
CA LYS A 73 2.02 -34.31 22.23
C LYS A 73 2.48 -32.85 22.40
N ALA A 74 1.57 -31.95 22.75
CA ALA A 74 1.91 -30.58 23.10
C ALA A 74 2.72 -30.57 24.40
N ALA A 75 4.03 -30.35 24.31
CA ALA A 75 4.93 -30.53 25.46
C ALA A 75 4.83 -29.42 26.52
N CYS A 76 4.19 -28.29 26.24
CA CYS A 76 4.01 -27.21 27.22
C CYS A 76 2.93 -26.21 26.78
N PRO A 77 1.96 -25.84 27.64
CA PRO A 77 1.08 -24.71 27.37
C PRO A 77 1.90 -23.41 27.34
N ALA A 78 1.77 -22.66 26.24
CA ALA A 78 2.36 -21.33 26.10
C ALA A 78 1.26 -20.36 25.64
N LYS A 79 1.23 -19.19 26.26
CA LYS A 79 0.30 -18.12 25.95
C LYS A 79 1.06 -16.87 25.52
N LEU A 80 0.53 -16.17 24.52
CA LEU A 80 1.01 -14.85 24.15
C LEU A 80 0.86 -13.92 25.36
N ALA A 81 1.91 -13.18 25.69
CA ALA A 81 1.96 -12.34 26.88
C ALA A 81 1.93 -10.85 26.53
N GLU A 82 2.76 -10.43 25.57
CA GLU A 82 2.75 -9.08 25.03
C GLU A 82 2.70 -9.20 23.50
N VAL A 83 1.50 -9.08 22.92
CA VAL A 83 1.30 -9.10 21.47
C VAL A 83 1.54 -7.70 20.89
N PRO A 84 2.51 -7.52 19.98
CA PRO A 84 2.73 -6.27 19.29
C PRO A 84 1.45 -5.82 18.60
N ALA A 85 1.16 -4.53 18.65
CA ALA A 85 -0.09 -3.99 18.12
C ALA A 85 -0.31 -4.27 16.62
N HIS A 86 0.76 -4.49 15.84
CA HIS A 86 0.64 -4.87 14.42
C HIS A 86 0.24 -6.34 14.20
N LEU A 87 0.32 -7.18 15.22
CA LEU A 87 -0.17 -8.56 15.23
C LEU A 87 -1.56 -8.68 15.85
N GLN A 88 -1.97 -7.68 16.65
CA GLN A 88 -3.29 -7.65 17.29
C GLN A 88 -4.40 -7.66 16.25
N GLY A 89 -5.42 -8.50 16.46
CA GLY A 89 -6.50 -8.71 15.50
C GLY A 89 -6.12 -9.60 14.31
N GLY A 90 -4.87 -10.05 14.22
CA GLY A 90 -4.43 -11.08 13.28
C GLY A 90 -4.96 -12.47 13.65
N THR A 91 -4.79 -13.43 12.75
CA THR A 91 -5.14 -14.83 12.94
C THR A 91 -3.89 -15.63 13.33
N LEU A 92 -3.84 -16.09 14.56
CA LEU A 92 -2.83 -17.02 15.08
C LEU A 92 -3.14 -18.44 14.62
N LEU A 93 -2.17 -19.09 13.97
CA LEU A 93 -2.26 -20.49 13.53
C LEU A 93 -1.72 -21.41 14.63
N GLN A 94 -2.62 -22.14 15.30
CA GLN A 94 -2.29 -23.01 16.42
C GLN A 94 -1.76 -24.36 15.90
N CYS A 95 -0.46 -24.41 15.61
CA CYS A 95 0.21 -25.66 15.27
C CYS A 95 0.61 -26.42 16.55
N PRO A 96 0.88 -27.73 16.50
CA PRO A 96 1.56 -28.42 17.59
C PRO A 96 2.96 -27.84 17.82
N SER A 97 3.46 -27.90 19.06
CA SER A 97 4.80 -27.43 19.38
C SER A 97 5.86 -28.19 18.56
N GLY A 98 6.74 -27.46 17.87
CA GLY A 98 7.78 -28.03 17.00
C GLY A 98 7.30 -28.52 15.63
N ALA A 99 6.01 -28.38 15.32
CA ALA A 99 5.45 -28.76 14.02
C ALA A 99 5.94 -27.83 12.89
N VAL A 100 6.03 -26.53 13.19
CA VAL A 100 6.49 -25.52 12.24
C VAL A 100 7.98 -25.70 11.97
N GLY A 101 8.32 -25.97 10.71
CA GLY A 101 9.71 -26.20 10.30
C GLY A 101 10.23 -27.61 10.58
N SER A 102 9.40 -28.58 10.98
CA SER A 102 9.89 -29.95 11.14
C SER A 102 10.32 -30.57 9.78
N PRO A 103 11.38 -31.40 9.75
CA PRO A 103 11.92 -31.98 8.52
C PRO A 103 10.99 -33.01 7.86
N HIS A 104 10.00 -33.51 8.61
CA HIS A 104 9.06 -34.53 8.17
C HIS A 104 7.65 -34.01 8.03
N SER A 105 7.44 -32.70 8.16
CA SER A 105 6.11 -32.11 8.03
C SER A 105 6.13 -30.88 7.15
N GLN A 106 4.96 -30.49 6.67
CA GLN A 106 4.82 -29.29 5.85
C GLN A 106 3.60 -28.50 6.32
N LEU A 107 3.82 -27.24 6.69
CA LEU A 107 2.74 -26.29 6.92
C LEU A 107 2.50 -25.49 5.65
N VAL A 108 1.27 -25.55 5.15
CA VAL A 108 0.80 -24.78 3.99
C VAL A 108 -0.27 -23.80 4.45
N VAL A 109 -0.01 -22.52 4.27
CA VAL A 109 -0.93 -21.44 4.63
C VAL A 109 -1.58 -20.89 3.37
N SER A 110 -2.90 -20.78 3.35
CA SER A 110 -3.70 -20.21 2.27
C SER A 110 -4.48 -19.01 2.79
N CYS A 111 -4.37 -17.87 2.10
CA CYS A 111 -5.08 -16.65 2.49
C CYS A 111 -6.18 -16.35 1.46
N ALA A 112 -7.43 -16.21 1.87
CA ALA A 112 -8.54 -15.78 1.02
C ALA A 112 -8.41 -14.32 0.58
N ARG A 113 -7.74 -13.50 1.39
CA ARG A 113 -7.44 -12.08 1.14
C ARG A 113 -5.93 -11.85 1.16
N THR A 114 -5.53 -10.68 0.71
CA THR A 114 -4.16 -10.22 0.88
C THR A 114 -3.81 -10.17 2.37
N ALA A 115 -2.72 -10.80 2.77
CA ALA A 115 -2.29 -10.85 4.16
C ALA A 115 -0.77 -10.70 4.28
N ARG A 116 -0.30 -10.34 5.47
CA ARG A 116 1.10 -10.51 5.86
C ARG A 116 1.17 -11.67 6.84
N LEU A 117 2.00 -12.65 6.52
CA LEU A 117 2.28 -13.76 7.41
C LEU A 117 3.54 -13.44 8.20
N TYR A 118 3.46 -13.56 9.51
CA TYR A 118 4.57 -13.48 10.43
C TYR A 118 4.86 -14.88 10.96
N VAL A 119 6.12 -15.29 10.94
CA VAL A 119 6.62 -16.52 11.55
C VAL A 119 7.54 -16.12 12.68
N VAL A 120 7.15 -16.47 13.90
CA VAL A 120 7.92 -16.18 15.11
C VAL A 120 8.61 -17.47 15.52
N VAL A 121 9.92 -17.42 15.68
CA VAL A 121 10.79 -18.56 15.93
C VAL A 121 11.56 -18.33 17.23
N GLU A 122 11.54 -19.30 18.12
CA GLU A 122 12.40 -19.34 19.30
C GLU A 122 13.85 -19.63 18.95
N VAL A 123 14.73 -18.83 19.54
CA VAL A 123 16.18 -18.97 19.41
C VAL A 123 16.78 -19.32 20.77
N PRO A 124 17.79 -20.20 20.83
CA PRO A 124 18.50 -20.47 22.07
C PRO A 124 19.12 -19.19 22.64
N ALA A 125 18.89 -18.93 23.93
CA ALA A 125 19.39 -17.74 24.63
C ALA A 125 20.89 -17.52 24.39
N GLY A 126 21.27 -16.29 24.02
CA GLY A 126 22.66 -15.90 23.74
C GLY A 126 23.12 -16.12 22.30
N LYS A 127 22.21 -16.48 21.38
CA LYS A 127 22.45 -16.55 19.93
C LYS A 127 21.46 -15.62 19.22
N SER A 128 21.72 -14.33 19.28
CA SER A 128 20.81 -13.29 18.76
C SER A 128 20.80 -13.15 17.23
N THR A 129 21.68 -13.83 16.50
CA THR A 129 21.74 -13.68 15.04
C THR A 129 20.94 -14.78 14.31
N PRO A 130 20.03 -14.41 13.38
CA PRO A 130 19.20 -15.33 12.59
C PRO A 130 19.95 -16.45 11.86
N CYS A 131 21.25 -16.25 11.63
CA CYS A 131 22.11 -17.13 10.83
C CYS A 131 23.02 -18.05 11.65
N ALA A 132 23.11 -17.90 12.99
CA ALA A 132 24.15 -18.55 13.81
C ALA A 132 24.11 -20.10 13.83
N ALA A 133 23.00 -20.71 13.42
CA ALA A 133 22.86 -22.16 13.39
C ALA A 133 22.31 -22.62 12.03
N ARG A 134 23.20 -23.12 11.16
CA ARG A 134 22.83 -23.70 9.85
C ARG A 134 21.80 -24.81 10.02
N GLY A 135 20.76 -24.75 9.18
CA GLY A 135 19.71 -25.77 9.13
C GLY A 135 18.57 -25.58 10.14
N THR A 136 18.59 -24.51 10.93
CA THR A 136 17.43 -24.09 11.76
C THR A 136 16.37 -23.39 10.92
N LEU A 137 15.13 -23.37 11.40
CA LEU A 137 14.04 -22.66 10.73
C LEU A 137 14.34 -21.16 10.55
N ALA A 138 14.92 -20.51 11.57
CA ALA A 138 15.35 -19.12 11.49
C ALA A 138 16.37 -18.90 10.37
N SER A 139 17.37 -19.79 10.23
CA SER A 139 18.35 -19.74 9.15
C SER A 139 17.71 -19.98 7.76
N CYS A 140 16.75 -20.91 7.66
CA CYS A 140 16.02 -21.17 6.42
C CYS A 140 15.12 -20.00 6.00
N LEU A 141 14.50 -19.30 6.95
CA LEU A 141 13.72 -18.09 6.70
C LEU A 141 14.65 -16.94 6.32
N ALA A 142 15.72 -16.70 7.08
CA ALA A 142 16.69 -15.63 6.81
C ALA A 142 17.39 -15.78 5.45
N SER A 143 17.68 -17.01 5.02
CA SER A 143 18.27 -17.30 3.70
C SER A 143 17.22 -17.45 2.59
N GLY A 144 15.95 -17.57 2.94
CA GLY A 144 14.86 -17.79 2.01
C GLY A 144 14.51 -16.53 1.23
N GLN A 145 14.42 -16.63 -0.09
CA GLN A 145 14.02 -15.55 -0.99
C GLN A 145 12.61 -14.97 -0.73
N ARG A 146 11.85 -15.48 0.25
CA ARG A 146 10.48 -15.00 0.50
C ARG A 146 10.31 -14.23 1.80
N TRP A 147 11.23 -14.38 2.75
CA TRP A 147 11.00 -13.95 4.11
C TRP A 147 11.90 -12.77 4.48
N LEU A 148 11.33 -11.80 5.19
CA LEU A 148 12.00 -10.62 5.72
C LEU A 148 12.14 -10.80 7.22
N ALA A 149 13.30 -10.51 7.81
CA ALA A 149 13.43 -10.49 9.26
C ALA A 149 12.82 -9.21 9.83
N GLU A 150 12.03 -9.35 10.89
CA GLU A 150 11.40 -8.28 11.64
C GLU A 150 12.19 -8.14 12.97
N GLY A 151 13.17 -7.23 13.01
CA GLY A 151 13.99 -7.00 14.20
C GLY A 151 13.18 -6.49 15.41
N GLU A 152 13.64 -6.78 16.65
CA GLU A 152 13.17 -6.35 18.00
C GLU A 152 11.64 -6.29 18.28
N ALA A 153 10.81 -6.71 17.33
CA ALA A 153 9.35 -6.54 17.33
C ALA A 153 8.60 -7.86 17.60
N ALA A 154 9.32 -8.92 17.98
CA ALA A 154 8.70 -10.21 18.21
C ALA A 154 7.77 -10.13 19.43
N PRO A 155 6.59 -10.78 19.38
CA PRO A 155 5.74 -10.95 20.56
C PRO A 155 6.51 -11.69 21.65
N THR A 156 6.12 -11.48 22.91
CA THR A 156 6.61 -12.34 24.00
C THR A 156 5.57 -13.39 24.34
N TRP A 157 6.01 -14.54 24.85
CA TRP A 157 5.12 -15.54 25.40
C TRP A 157 5.60 -16.02 26.77
N ILE A 158 4.66 -16.53 27.56
CA ILE A 158 4.92 -17.12 28.87
C ILE A 158 4.55 -18.60 28.81
N GLU A 159 5.43 -19.43 29.36
CA GLU A 159 5.17 -20.84 29.63
C GLU A 159 4.66 -21.00 31.05
N GLU A 160 3.51 -21.64 31.21
CA GLU A 160 2.98 -22.04 32.51
C GLU A 160 3.76 -23.27 32.99
N THR A 161 5.01 -23.05 33.43
CA THR A 161 5.80 -24.08 34.13
C THR A 161 5.94 -23.70 35.60
N GLU A 162 5.99 -24.69 36.50
CA GLU A 162 6.16 -24.50 37.94
C GLU A 162 7.55 -23.93 38.26
N GLY A 163 7.73 -22.62 38.07
CA GLY A 163 9.01 -21.93 38.20
C GLY A 163 9.03 -20.67 37.36
N ARG A 164 9.80 -19.65 37.78
CA ARG A 164 9.81 -18.29 37.20
C ARG A 164 9.60 -18.25 35.69
N PRO A 165 8.74 -17.35 35.17
CA PRO A 165 8.44 -17.27 33.74
C PRO A 165 9.74 -17.07 32.95
N LYS A 166 10.07 -18.06 32.12
CA LYS A 166 11.19 -17.96 31.19
C LYS A 166 10.68 -17.21 29.96
N ARG A 167 11.27 -16.04 29.67
CA ARG A 167 11.04 -15.31 28.42
C ARG A 167 12.06 -15.80 27.38
N PRO A 168 11.67 -16.61 26.38
CA PRO A 168 12.59 -17.00 25.32
C PRO A 168 12.96 -15.79 24.45
N GLU A 169 14.14 -15.85 23.83
CA GLU A 169 14.51 -14.92 22.75
C GLU A 169 13.78 -15.36 21.48
N LEU A 170 13.08 -14.43 20.84
CA LEU A 170 12.22 -14.69 19.68
C LEU A 170 12.69 -13.85 18.50
N LEU A 171 12.82 -14.50 17.35
CA LEU A 171 12.99 -13.84 16.06
C LEU A 171 11.68 -13.89 15.30
N MET A 172 11.33 -12.79 14.66
CA MET A 172 10.15 -12.74 13.82
C MET A 172 10.59 -12.54 12.37
N PHE A 173 9.92 -13.25 11.47
CA PHE A 173 10.09 -13.10 10.03
C PHE A 173 8.72 -12.83 9.43
N SER A 174 8.65 -12.11 8.31
CA SER A 174 7.39 -11.92 7.62
C SER A 174 7.49 -12.11 6.12
N THR A 175 6.36 -12.41 5.49
CA THR A 175 6.21 -12.42 4.03
C THR A 175 4.82 -11.94 3.65
N PHE A 176 4.70 -11.38 2.47
CA PHE A 176 3.42 -11.07 1.88
C PHE A 176 2.74 -12.33 1.32
N ALA A 177 1.44 -12.46 1.54
CA ALA A 177 0.59 -13.53 1.06
C ALA A 177 -0.52 -12.95 0.17
N PRO A 178 -0.40 -13.09 -1.16
CA PRO A 178 -1.49 -12.71 -2.06
C PRO A 178 -2.77 -13.53 -1.79
N PRO A 179 -3.95 -13.03 -2.19
CA PRO A 179 -5.17 -13.83 -2.19
C PRO A 179 -4.95 -15.13 -2.96
N ARG A 180 -5.42 -16.24 -2.38
CA ARG A 180 -5.32 -17.62 -2.89
C ARG A 180 -3.89 -18.15 -3.05
N ALA A 181 -2.88 -17.42 -2.58
CA ALA A 181 -1.52 -17.94 -2.57
C ALA A 181 -1.40 -19.04 -1.52
N GLN A 182 -0.76 -20.15 -1.91
CA GLN A 182 -0.33 -21.19 -1.01
C GLN A 182 1.13 -20.92 -0.62
N LEU A 183 1.34 -20.63 0.65
CA LEU A 183 2.66 -20.38 1.22
C LEU A 183 3.11 -21.61 1.99
N HIS A 184 4.15 -22.24 1.46
CA HIS A 184 4.82 -23.37 2.09
C HIS A 184 5.90 -22.83 3.02
N LEU A 185 5.82 -23.15 4.31
CA LEU A 185 6.90 -22.83 5.24
C LEU A 185 8.10 -23.76 4.98
N PRO A 186 9.34 -23.25 5.08
CA PRO A 186 10.53 -24.05 4.85
C PRO A 186 10.69 -25.12 5.93
N GLN A 187 11.22 -26.28 5.53
CA GLN A 187 11.59 -27.37 6.45
C GLN A 187 13.00 -27.12 6.99
N ALA A 188 13.17 -27.30 8.30
CA ALA A 188 14.45 -27.19 8.99
C ALA A 188 14.95 -28.59 9.38
N PHE A 189 16.26 -28.80 9.24
CA PHE A 189 16.91 -30.09 9.46
C PHE A 189 17.65 -30.19 10.80
N ALA A 190 17.88 -29.05 11.48
CA ALA A 190 18.63 -28.98 12.71
C ALA A 190 17.90 -28.16 13.78
N GLY A 191 17.60 -28.80 14.91
CA GLY A 191 16.95 -28.18 16.08
C GLY A 191 15.46 -27.87 15.85
N LEU A 192 14.58 -28.51 16.62
CA LEU A 192 13.16 -28.16 16.67
C LEU A 192 13.00 -26.90 17.52
N GLY A 193 13.36 -25.74 16.96
CA GLY A 193 12.96 -24.46 17.53
C GLY A 193 11.44 -24.39 17.54
N ARG A 194 10.84 -23.96 18.65
CA ARG A 194 9.39 -23.73 18.69
C ARG A 194 9.10 -22.50 17.83
N ALA A 195 8.11 -22.62 16.94
CA ALA A 195 7.72 -21.51 16.09
C ALA A 195 6.21 -21.51 15.86
N PHE A 196 5.64 -20.32 15.72
CA PHE A 196 4.23 -20.13 15.43
C PHE A 196 4.03 -19.08 14.33
N VAL A 197 2.81 -19.03 13.78
CA VAL A 197 2.50 -18.19 12.62
C VAL A 197 1.31 -17.30 12.94
N VAL A 198 1.41 -16.01 12.62
CA VAL A 198 0.31 -15.03 12.70
C VAL A 198 0.07 -14.46 11.32
N ALA A 199 -1.17 -14.47 10.86
CA ALA A 199 -1.58 -13.85 9.61
C ALA A 199 -2.37 -12.57 9.88
N THR A 200 -1.92 -11.43 9.37
CA THR A 200 -2.66 -10.16 9.52
C THR A 200 -3.21 -9.74 8.16
N PRO A 201 -4.50 -9.40 8.03
CA PRO A 201 -5.04 -8.94 6.76
C PRO A 201 -4.38 -7.62 6.36
N VAL A 202 -4.02 -7.48 5.09
CA VAL A 202 -3.60 -6.20 4.52
C VAL A 202 -4.83 -5.61 3.85
N VAL A 203 -5.47 -4.66 4.51
CA VAL A 203 -6.65 -3.96 3.99
C VAL A 203 -6.15 -2.80 3.11
N PRO A 204 -6.36 -2.84 1.78
CA PRO A 204 -5.99 -1.71 0.92
C PRO A 204 -6.88 -0.51 1.26
N GLY A 205 -6.27 0.66 1.51
CA GLY A 205 -7.00 1.93 1.69
C GLY A 205 -7.22 2.40 3.13
N GLU A 206 -6.94 1.56 4.14
CA GLU A 206 -6.98 1.98 5.55
C GLU A 206 -5.58 2.10 6.11
N LEU A 207 -5.08 3.33 6.22
CA LEU A 207 -3.88 3.62 7.01
C LEU A 207 -4.21 3.35 8.47
N ALA A 208 -3.50 2.39 9.06
CA ALA A 208 -3.42 2.20 10.50
C ALA A 208 -1.95 2.27 10.90
N ALA A 209 -1.66 2.80 12.07
CA ALA A 209 -0.31 2.82 12.60
C ALA A 209 -0.34 2.56 14.10
N THR A 210 0.79 2.10 14.61
CA THR A 210 0.98 1.87 16.04
C THR A 210 2.25 2.58 16.50
N ILE A 211 2.26 3.11 17.71
CA ILE A 211 3.44 3.70 18.32
C ILE A 211 3.72 2.98 19.64
N THR A 212 4.98 2.69 19.90
CA THR A 212 5.44 2.03 21.12
C THR A 212 6.58 2.83 21.73
N SER A 213 6.68 2.83 23.06
CA SER A 213 7.69 3.54 23.82
C SER A 213 8.47 2.60 24.73
N SER A 214 9.79 2.72 24.77
CA SER A 214 10.64 1.96 25.70
C SER A 214 10.33 2.26 27.17
N ALA A 215 9.69 3.41 27.45
CA ALA A 215 9.22 3.80 28.78
C ALA A 215 7.73 3.49 29.01
N GLN A 216 7.10 2.72 28.12
CA GLN A 216 5.67 2.32 28.20
C GLN A 216 4.70 3.50 28.32
N LEU A 217 5.02 4.62 27.66
CA LEU A 217 4.16 5.80 27.63
C LEU A 217 2.87 5.49 26.84
N PRO A 218 1.69 5.91 27.34
CA PRO A 218 0.43 5.77 26.62
C PRO A 218 0.35 6.79 25.47
N PHE A 219 -0.24 6.36 24.36
CA PHE A 219 -0.56 7.22 23.23
C PHE A 219 -1.98 6.94 22.74
N GLU A 220 -2.75 7.99 22.49
CA GLU A 220 -4.03 7.90 21.81
C GLU A 220 -3.88 8.32 20.35
N GLN A 221 -4.81 7.89 19.50
CA GLN A 221 -4.83 8.25 18.09
C GLN A 221 -5.93 9.27 17.84
N ALA A 222 -5.56 10.35 17.15
CA ALA A 222 -6.50 11.33 16.63
C ALA A 222 -6.27 11.54 15.14
N ALA A 223 -7.30 11.99 14.43
CA ALA A 223 -7.12 12.50 13.07
C ALA A 223 -6.35 13.83 13.15
N MET A 224 -5.30 13.96 12.33
CA MET A 224 -4.56 15.20 12.20
C MET A 224 -5.38 16.20 11.37
N ASP A 225 -6.11 17.09 12.03
CA ASP A 225 -6.95 18.13 11.40
C ASP A 225 -6.87 19.45 12.18
N GLU A 226 -7.30 20.56 11.56
CA GLU A 226 -7.24 21.89 12.19
C GLU A 226 -7.96 21.90 13.55
N GLY A 227 -7.33 22.50 14.56
CA GLY A 227 -7.85 22.53 15.92
C GLY A 227 -7.58 21.26 16.74
N VAL A 228 -6.91 20.23 16.18
CA VAL A 228 -6.56 19.02 16.93
C VAL A 228 -5.58 19.33 18.06
N MET A 229 -5.76 18.66 19.20
CA MET A 229 -4.85 18.78 20.35
C MET A 229 -3.62 17.89 20.16
N PRO A 230 -2.38 18.41 20.15
CA PRO A 230 -1.17 17.57 20.04
C PRO A 230 -0.91 16.63 21.22
N TRP A 231 -1.46 16.93 22.40
CA TRP A 231 -1.19 16.22 23.65
C TRP A 231 -2.48 15.98 24.44
N LEU A 232 -2.45 14.98 25.30
CA LEU A 232 -3.63 14.56 26.10
C LEU A 232 -3.85 15.40 27.36
N ASP A 233 -2.79 15.99 27.90
CA ASP A 233 -2.79 16.71 29.18
C ASP A 233 -2.75 18.24 29.01
N ARG A 234 -2.86 18.73 27.76
CA ARG A 234 -2.85 20.17 27.43
C ARG A 234 -3.93 20.51 26.42
N ASP A 235 -4.47 21.70 26.59
CA ASP A 235 -5.53 22.31 25.76
C ASP A 235 -5.00 23.09 24.55
N HIS A 236 -3.72 22.90 24.22
CA HIS A 236 -3.11 23.48 23.03
C HIS A 236 -3.73 22.88 21.77
N GLN A 237 -3.82 23.66 20.71
CA GLN A 237 -4.39 23.23 19.43
C GLN A 237 -3.43 23.54 18.29
N TYR A 238 -3.34 22.62 17.33
CA TYR A 238 -2.66 22.89 16.08
C TYR A 238 -3.52 23.75 15.15
N TRP A 239 -2.85 24.70 14.51
CA TRP A 239 -3.37 25.61 13.49
C TRP A 239 -2.42 25.61 12.29
N ASP A 240 -2.89 26.01 11.12
CA ASP A 240 -2.09 26.07 9.90
C ASP A 240 -1.40 24.72 9.60
N ILE A 241 -2.14 23.61 9.75
CA ILE A 241 -1.60 22.27 9.53
C ILE A 241 -1.32 22.12 8.02
N PRO A 242 -0.09 21.73 7.62
CA PRO A 242 0.22 21.51 6.21
C PRO A 242 -0.70 20.45 5.61
N GLU A 243 -1.16 20.67 4.37
CA GLU A 243 -2.16 19.80 3.73
C GLU A 243 -1.72 18.33 3.65
N PHE A 244 -0.42 18.09 3.46
CA PHE A 244 0.16 16.74 3.42
C PHE A 244 0.16 16.01 4.78
N MET A 245 -0.02 16.73 5.89
CA MET A 245 -0.19 16.14 7.23
C MET A 245 -1.66 15.91 7.58
N LYS A 246 -2.58 16.64 6.94
CA LYS A 246 -4.00 16.53 7.24
C LYS A 246 -4.50 15.13 6.95
N ARG A 247 -5.50 14.68 7.72
CA ARG A 247 -6.09 13.33 7.62
C ARG A 247 -5.11 12.18 7.94
N GLY A 248 -3.90 12.50 8.39
CA GLY A 248 -2.98 11.55 8.99
C GLY A 248 -3.43 11.10 10.37
N ILE A 249 -2.73 10.12 10.93
CA ILE A 249 -2.89 9.66 12.31
C ILE A 249 -1.92 10.45 13.18
N LEU A 250 -2.44 11.30 14.05
CA LEU A 250 -1.70 11.96 15.12
C LEU A 250 -1.65 11.03 16.34
N PHE A 251 -0.45 10.72 16.81
CA PHE A 251 -0.24 10.06 18.11
C PHE A 251 -0.11 11.10 19.21
N GLN A 252 -1.13 11.18 20.06
CA GLN A 252 -1.23 12.10 21.18
C GLN A 252 -0.66 11.44 22.44
N GLY A 253 0.47 11.97 22.93
CA GLY A 253 1.07 11.57 24.21
C GLY A 253 0.94 12.67 25.27
N LEU A 254 1.63 12.51 26.39
CA LEU A 254 1.73 13.53 27.44
C LEU A 254 2.74 14.64 27.08
N PHE A 255 2.41 15.87 27.42
CA PHE A 255 3.24 17.05 27.23
C PHE A 255 4.35 17.10 28.29
N LYS A 256 5.60 16.90 27.84
CA LYS A 256 6.84 17.02 28.64
C LYS A 256 7.12 15.92 29.67
N ASP A 257 6.48 14.75 29.55
CA ASP A 257 6.72 13.60 30.45
C ASP A 257 7.51 12.45 29.80
N VAL A 258 8.24 12.74 28.72
CA VAL A 258 9.12 11.76 28.07
C VAL A 258 10.49 11.77 28.75
N ALA A 259 10.79 10.71 29.51
CA ALA A 259 12.06 10.57 30.20
C ALA A 259 13.26 10.61 29.22
N PRO A 260 14.37 11.28 29.57
CA PRO A 260 15.58 11.25 28.75
C PRO A 260 16.05 9.81 28.47
N GLY A 261 16.40 9.53 27.22
CA GLY A 261 16.77 8.19 26.73
C GLY A 261 15.59 7.34 26.25
N THR A 262 14.34 7.80 26.40
CA THR A 262 13.17 7.07 25.87
C THR A 262 13.26 6.95 24.36
N THR A 263 13.03 5.74 23.84
CA THR A 263 13.02 5.45 22.42
C THR A 263 11.58 5.18 21.98
N LEU A 264 11.16 5.82 20.89
CA LEU A 264 9.84 5.62 20.29
C LEU A 264 9.96 4.86 18.99
N THR A 265 9.03 3.94 18.75
CA THR A 265 8.98 3.15 17.52
C THR A 265 7.59 3.20 16.91
N VAL A 266 7.52 3.67 15.66
CA VAL A 266 6.29 3.81 14.87
C VAL A 266 6.21 2.66 13.86
N ARG A 267 5.05 2.03 13.72
CA ARG A 267 4.81 0.92 12.76
C ARG A 267 3.49 1.14 12.02
N PRO A 268 3.52 1.64 10.77
CA PRO A 268 2.32 1.73 9.94
C PRO A 268 2.01 0.36 9.30
N ASN A 269 0.73 0.04 9.09
CA ASN A 269 0.27 -1.19 8.42
C ASN A 269 0.46 -1.15 6.89
N SER A 270 0.64 0.05 6.35
CA SER A 270 0.79 0.41 4.95
C SER A 270 1.96 1.37 4.83
N ALA A 271 2.49 1.55 3.63
CA ALA A 271 3.60 2.48 3.45
C ALA A 271 3.10 3.91 3.72
N ALA A 272 3.83 4.61 4.58
CA ALA A 272 3.42 5.86 5.17
C ALA A 272 4.60 6.81 5.28
N GLN A 273 4.32 8.11 5.27
CA GLN A 273 5.28 9.12 5.67
C GLN A 273 5.04 9.41 7.15
N VAL A 274 6.08 9.21 7.96
CA VAL A 274 6.04 9.53 9.39
C VAL A 274 6.64 10.92 9.55
N PHE A 275 5.96 11.77 10.31
CA PHE A 275 6.38 13.10 10.67
C PHE A 275 6.59 13.20 12.17
N VAL A 276 7.67 13.85 12.57
CA VAL A 276 7.94 14.25 13.94
C VAL A 276 7.90 15.77 14.00
N ILE A 277 6.90 16.30 14.70
CA ILE A 277 6.71 17.74 14.90
C ILE A 277 7.35 18.11 16.24
N THR A 278 8.26 19.08 16.27
CA THR A 278 9.00 19.47 17.47
C THR A 278 8.97 20.99 17.65
N GLU A 279 9.07 21.47 18.90
CA GLU A 279 9.28 22.89 19.15
C GLU A 279 10.63 23.35 18.55
N ARG A 280 10.65 24.56 17.98
CA ARG A 280 11.85 25.17 17.41
C ARG A 280 12.81 25.65 18.51
N ARG A 281 13.46 24.70 19.19
CA ARG A 281 14.51 24.95 20.19
C ARG A 281 15.87 24.59 19.59
N SER A 282 16.77 25.57 19.50
CA SER A 282 18.15 25.35 19.10
C SER A 282 18.94 24.73 20.25
N GLY A 283 19.72 23.69 19.95
CA GLY A 283 20.78 23.22 20.83
C GLY A 283 21.91 24.24 20.89
N THR A 284 22.90 23.96 21.73
CA THR A 284 24.21 24.61 21.60
C THR A 284 25.15 23.62 20.92
N PRO A 285 26.20 24.05 20.20
CA PRO A 285 27.13 23.12 19.56
C PRO A 285 27.76 22.08 20.51
N ALA A 286 27.83 22.38 21.81
CA ALA A 286 28.32 21.46 22.84
C ALA A 286 27.28 20.46 23.37
N LYS A 287 25.98 20.72 23.13
CA LYS A 287 24.83 19.90 23.52
C LYS A 287 23.74 20.08 22.47
N PRO A 288 23.76 19.28 21.39
CA PRO A 288 22.76 19.39 20.34
C PRO A 288 21.36 19.12 20.90
N SER A 289 20.35 19.72 20.28
CA SER A 289 18.96 19.42 20.65
C SER A 289 18.49 18.14 19.97
N TRP A 290 17.45 17.51 20.50
CA TRP A 290 16.88 16.31 19.88
C TRP A 290 16.38 16.54 18.45
N ALA A 291 15.98 17.78 18.13
CA ALA A 291 15.66 18.16 16.76
C ALA A 291 16.89 18.14 15.83
N GLU A 292 18.09 18.42 16.34
CA GLU A 292 19.35 18.34 15.57
C GLU A 292 19.77 16.88 15.36
N ASP A 293 19.54 16.00 16.32
CA ASP A 293 19.77 14.56 16.16
C ASP A 293 18.75 13.91 15.19
N LEU A 294 17.48 14.33 15.24
CA LEU A 294 16.49 13.96 14.23
C LEU A 294 16.94 14.38 12.82
N ALA A 295 17.42 15.62 12.67
CA ALA A 295 17.85 16.16 11.38
C ALA A 295 19.01 15.40 10.72
N GLN A 296 19.78 14.58 11.48
CA GLN A 296 20.84 13.74 10.91
C GLN A 296 20.28 12.59 10.06
N THR A 297 19.08 12.10 10.38
CA THR A 297 18.52 10.88 9.74
C THR A 297 17.11 11.08 9.17
N TRP A 298 16.55 12.30 9.29
CA TRP A 298 15.22 12.65 8.84
C TRP A 298 15.25 13.90 7.95
N GLN A 299 14.33 13.96 7.00
CA GLN A 299 14.19 15.12 6.12
C GLN A 299 13.48 16.25 6.87
N MET A 300 14.11 17.41 6.96
CA MET A 300 13.44 18.60 7.50
C MET A 300 12.44 19.13 6.48
N GLU A 301 11.18 19.28 6.89
CA GLU A 301 10.12 19.83 6.06
C GLU A 301 10.07 21.36 6.18
N GLU A 302 9.77 22.02 5.06
CA GLU A 302 9.66 23.49 5.02
C GLU A 302 8.41 24.00 5.75
N ALA A 303 7.34 23.18 5.78
CA ALA A 303 6.07 23.52 6.40
C ALA A 303 5.79 22.64 7.63
N ALA A 304 5.40 23.28 8.73
CA ALA A 304 5.03 22.63 9.99
C ALA A 304 3.76 23.28 10.57
N PRO A 305 2.93 22.52 11.31
CA PRO A 305 1.82 23.09 12.07
C PRO A 305 2.27 24.20 13.02
N ARG A 306 1.38 25.15 13.29
CA ARG A 306 1.56 26.20 14.29
C ARG A 306 0.75 25.90 15.54
N TRP A 307 1.21 26.45 16.66
CA TRP A 307 0.47 26.41 17.91
C TRP A 307 0.33 27.84 18.47
N HIS A 308 -0.90 28.36 18.46
CA HIS A 308 -1.26 29.75 18.83
C HIS A 308 -0.29 30.82 18.25
N ASP A 309 -0.35 32.06 18.73
CA ASP A 309 0.40 33.23 18.23
C ASP A 309 1.94 33.16 18.40
N ARG A 310 2.54 31.96 18.43
CA ARG A 310 3.99 31.73 18.60
C ARG A 310 4.63 31.17 17.31
N PRO A 311 5.92 31.48 17.06
CA PRO A 311 6.56 31.12 15.81
C PRO A 311 6.73 29.60 15.62
N THR A 312 6.34 29.15 14.42
CA THR A 312 6.58 27.87 13.71
C THR A 312 7.29 26.75 14.47
N MET A 313 6.59 25.62 14.64
CA MET A 313 7.19 24.32 14.93
C MET A 313 8.18 23.92 13.81
N ARG A 314 8.97 22.88 14.04
CA ARG A 314 9.69 22.16 12.99
C ARG A 314 9.03 20.82 12.76
N SER A 315 8.99 20.37 11.53
CA SER A 315 8.54 19.05 11.13
C SER A 315 9.71 18.33 10.46
N PHE A 316 9.90 17.08 10.83
CA PHE A 316 10.85 16.17 10.22
C PHE A 316 10.06 15.01 9.66
N SER A 317 10.32 14.60 8.42
CA SER A 317 9.64 13.48 7.79
C SER A 317 10.61 12.35 7.45
N ARG A 318 10.08 11.14 7.39
CA ARG A 318 10.76 9.98 6.86
C ARG A 318 9.76 8.97 6.35
N ASN A 319 10.06 8.39 5.19
CA ASN A 319 9.24 7.32 4.62
C ASN A 319 9.41 6.04 5.43
N CYS A 320 8.29 5.39 5.74
CA CYS A 320 8.22 4.14 6.46
C CYS A 320 7.42 3.13 5.62
N PRO A 321 8.06 2.07 5.11
CA PRO A 321 7.36 1.03 4.39
C PRO A 321 6.30 0.33 5.25
N ALA A 322 5.33 -0.31 4.59
CA ALA A 322 4.29 -1.07 5.27
C ALA A 322 4.90 -2.09 6.25
N GLY A 323 4.43 -2.08 7.49
CA GLY A 323 4.84 -2.95 8.61
C GLY A 323 6.26 -2.74 9.13
N TRP A 324 7.03 -1.78 8.58
CA TRP A 324 8.37 -1.52 9.09
C TRP A 324 8.32 -0.75 10.41
N ALA A 325 9.30 -1.04 11.28
CA ALA A 325 9.53 -0.28 12.50
C ALA A 325 10.40 0.93 12.19
N LEU A 326 9.87 2.12 12.41
CA LEU A 326 10.62 3.36 12.36
C LEU A 326 10.90 3.84 13.78
N THR A 327 12.15 3.64 14.21
CA THR A 327 12.62 4.05 15.53
C THR A 327 13.17 5.48 15.49
N LEU A 328 12.65 6.34 16.38
CA LEU A 328 13.14 7.70 16.57
C LEU A 328 14.45 7.69 17.39
N PRO A 329 15.36 8.66 17.18
CA PRO A 329 16.52 8.83 18.05
C PRO A 329 16.09 8.94 19.53
N PRO A 330 16.90 8.46 20.49
CA PRO A 330 16.57 8.56 21.91
C PRO A 330 16.22 10.00 22.31
N CYS A 331 15.02 10.16 22.85
CA CYS A 331 14.48 11.44 23.29
C CYS A 331 15.40 12.05 24.35
N HIS A 332 15.90 13.26 24.11
CA HIS A 332 16.67 14.00 25.11
C HIS A 332 16.27 15.46 25.12
N ALA A 333 16.25 16.05 26.30
CA ALA A 333 15.94 17.45 26.52
C ALA A 333 16.79 17.98 27.68
N PRO A 334 16.90 19.30 27.86
CA PRO A 334 17.44 19.87 29.08
C PRO A 334 16.76 19.24 30.31
N PRO A 335 17.50 18.94 31.40
CA PRO A 335 16.92 18.34 32.59
C PRO A 335 15.72 19.17 33.10
N ARG A 336 14.59 18.50 33.37
CA ARG A 336 13.31 19.07 33.85
C ARG A 336 12.38 19.70 32.80
N GLU A 337 12.71 19.66 31.51
CA GLU A 337 11.85 20.28 30.48
C GLU A 337 11.20 19.30 29.49
N GLY A 338 11.76 18.08 29.30
CA GLY A 338 11.23 17.07 28.38
C GLY A 338 11.25 17.49 26.90
N PRO A 339 11.39 16.56 25.93
CA PRO A 339 11.22 16.92 24.53
C PRO A 339 9.73 17.11 24.25
N VAL A 340 9.39 18.26 23.65
CA VAL A 340 8.02 18.56 23.20
C VAL A 340 7.91 18.16 21.75
N PHE A 341 7.11 17.12 21.48
CA PHE A 341 6.87 16.66 20.12
C PHE A 341 5.51 15.99 19.95
N SER A 342 5.15 15.80 18.70
CA SER A 342 4.03 14.97 18.26
C SER A 342 4.48 14.13 17.06
N VAL A 343 3.89 12.95 16.92
CA VAL A 343 4.16 12.05 15.79
C VAL A 343 2.91 11.98 14.94
N VAL A 344 3.05 12.23 13.65
CA VAL A 344 1.97 12.11 12.67
C VAL A 344 2.35 11.08 11.64
N VAL A 345 1.43 10.21 11.24
CA VAL A 345 1.65 9.23 10.18
C VAL A 345 0.63 9.50 9.08
N THR A 346 1.09 9.79 7.88
CA THR A 346 0.21 10.01 6.73
C THR A 346 0.49 8.97 5.65
N PRO A 347 -0.48 8.65 4.79
CA PRO A 347 -0.20 7.78 3.66
C PRO A 347 0.75 8.53 2.70
N VAL A 348 1.69 7.83 2.08
CA VAL A 348 2.59 8.47 1.09
C VAL A 348 1.74 8.97 -0.10
N PRO A 349 1.70 10.29 -0.39
CA PRO A 349 0.97 10.82 -1.54
C PRO A 349 1.57 10.23 -2.83
N GLY A 350 0.72 9.71 -3.72
CA GLY A 350 1.18 9.17 -5.00
C GLY A 350 1.73 7.73 -4.97
N GLN A 351 1.58 6.97 -3.87
CA GLN A 351 1.79 5.52 -3.92
C GLN A 351 0.61 4.77 -4.57
N ALA A 352 0.46 4.99 -5.88
CA ALA A 352 -0.15 4.03 -6.81
C ALA A 352 0.89 3.03 -7.35
N THR A 353 2.14 3.11 -6.88
CA THR A 353 3.18 2.10 -7.13
C THR A 353 3.33 1.24 -5.88
N ALA A 354 2.82 0.01 -6.00
CA ALA A 354 3.40 -1.18 -5.40
C ALA A 354 4.58 -0.96 -4.41
N PRO A 355 4.43 -1.23 -3.09
CA PRO A 355 5.53 -1.10 -2.12
C PRO A 355 6.79 -1.85 -2.61
N LEU A 356 7.94 -1.19 -2.45
CA LEU A 356 9.24 -1.76 -2.70
C LEU A 356 9.77 -2.32 -1.38
N GLU A 357 9.87 -3.65 -1.27
CA GLU A 357 10.52 -4.30 -0.14
C GLU A 357 11.97 -4.55 -0.53
N VAL A 358 12.93 -3.96 0.19
CA VAL A 358 14.34 -4.25 -0.02
C VAL A 358 14.99 -4.67 1.27
N SER A 359 15.68 -5.81 1.21
CA SER A 359 16.61 -6.25 2.25
C SER A 359 18.00 -6.33 1.66
N SER A 360 19.00 -6.00 2.46
CA SER A 360 20.39 -6.12 2.06
C SER A 360 21.17 -6.90 3.11
N PHE A 361 22.10 -7.73 2.64
CA PHE A 361 22.80 -8.72 3.44
C PHE A 361 24.29 -8.66 3.17
N LYS A 362 25.09 -8.70 4.23
CA LYS A 362 26.52 -8.96 4.14
C LYS A 362 26.86 -10.22 4.93
N GLU A 363 27.35 -11.24 4.24
CA GLU A 363 27.73 -12.57 4.78
C GLU A 363 26.59 -13.26 5.55
N GLU A 364 26.27 -12.77 6.76
CA GLU A 364 25.22 -13.27 7.66
C GLU A 364 24.47 -12.17 8.46
N SER A 365 24.74 -10.88 8.25
CA SER A 365 24.10 -9.75 8.94
C SER A 365 23.25 -8.87 8.01
N PHE A 366 22.16 -8.32 8.54
CA PHE A 366 21.33 -7.33 7.86
C PHE A 366 22.02 -5.98 7.79
N CYS A 367 21.95 -5.33 6.63
CA CYS A 367 22.37 -3.94 6.47
C CYS A 367 21.13 -3.08 6.21
N ASP A 368 21.04 -1.97 6.94
CA ASP A 368 20.01 -0.96 6.71
C ASP A 368 20.14 -0.39 5.28
N VAL A 369 19.01 -0.19 4.62
CA VAL A 369 18.92 0.44 3.30
C VAL A 369 18.21 1.79 3.38
N ASP A 370 18.64 2.71 2.54
CA ASP A 370 18.03 3.99 2.28
C ASP A 370 17.32 3.96 0.92
N LEU A 371 16.12 4.55 0.86
CA LEU A 371 15.29 4.64 -0.34
C LEU A 371 15.20 6.11 -0.73
N ALA A 372 15.78 6.44 -1.88
CA ALA A 372 15.78 7.79 -2.44
C ALA A 372 15.19 7.78 -3.85
N LYS A 373 14.80 8.94 -4.35
CA LYS A 373 14.52 9.11 -5.78
C LYS A 373 15.85 9.19 -6.53
N LEU A 374 15.98 8.47 -7.65
CA LEU A 374 17.15 8.60 -8.50
C LEU A 374 17.07 9.91 -9.28
N GLU A 375 18.01 10.82 -8.99
CA GLU A 375 18.19 12.10 -9.68
C GLU A 375 19.69 12.34 -9.93
N GLU A 376 20.02 13.25 -10.85
CA GLU A 376 21.40 13.72 -11.01
C GLU A 376 21.88 14.37 -9.70
N GLY A 377 23.12 14.07 -9.30
CA GLY A 377 23.69 14.47 -8.02
C GLY A 377 23.44 13.49 -6.88
N ALA A 378 22.69 12.40 -7.09
CA ALA A 378 22.47 11.39 -6.06
C ALA A 378 23.79 10.76 -5.59
N ALA A 379 24.04 10.76 -4.28
CA ALA A 379 25.27 10.23 -3.71
C ALA A 379 25.28 8.68 -3.66
N LEU A 380 26.41 8.09 -4.07
CA LEU A 380 26.76 6.68 -3.94
C LEU A 380 28.07 6.54 -3.16
N ARG A 381 28.22 5.41 -2.47
CA ARG A 381 29.44 5.07 -1.74
C ARG A 381 30.19 3.92 -2.40
N ARG A 382 31.51 3.99 -2.37
CA ARG A 382 32.41 2.92 -2.79
C ARG A 382 33.44 2.64 -1.70
N ARG A 383 33.65 1.36 -1.35
CA ARG A 383 34.76 0.97 -0.47
C ARG A 383 36.07 1.03 -1.26
N ASN A 384 37.07 1.71 -0.71
CA ASN A 384 38.41 1.64 -1.26
C ASN A 384 39.14 0.47 -0.59
N SER A 385 39.74 -0.45 -1.37
CA SER A 385 40.38 -1.65 -0.81
C SER A 385 41.67 -1.35 -0.05
N GLU A 386 42.23 -0.15 -0.23
CA GLU A 386 43.53 0.25 0.35
C GLU A 386 43.39 1.18 1.57
N VAL A 387 42.22 1.79 1.75
CA VAL A 387 41.92 2.71 2.86
C VAL A 387 40.52 2.36 3.31
N ASP A 388 40.35 1.98 4.58
CA ASP A 388 39.06 1.59 5.19
C ASP A 388 38.04 2.76 5.27
N GLU A 389 38.15 3.76 4.40
CA GLU A 389 37.23 4.87 4.24
C GLU A 389 36.32 4.65 3.03
N ALA A 390 35.01 4.80 3.24
CA ALA A 390 34.03 4.81 2.17
C ALA A 390 34.15 6.13 1.39
N VAL A 391 34.58 6.06 0.13
CA VAL A 391 34.60 7.24 -0.74
C VAL A 391 33.18 7.52 -1.21
N LEU A 392 32.65 8.68 -0.82
CA LEU A 392 31.41 9.24 -1.35
C LEU A 392 31.67 9.79 -2.75
N GLY A 393 30.72 9.60 -3.66
CA GLY A 393 30.71 10.25 -4.98
C GLY A 393 29.27 10.44 -5.46
N THR A 394 29.07 11.27 -6.48
CA THR A 394 27.74 11.61 -6.99
C THR A 394 27.51 11.00 -8.37
N LEU A 395 26.28 10.58 -8.63
CA LEU A 395 25.83 10.20 -9.97
C LEU A 395 25.64 11.44 -10.84
N GLU A 396 26.11 11.36 -12.07
CA GLU A 396 25.96 12.37 -13.12
C GLU A 396 25.56 11.68 -14.41
N GLU A 397 24.95 12.42 -15.36
CA GLU A 397 24.53 11.89 -16.66
C GLU A 397 23.62 10.65 -16.50
N VAL A 398 22.66 10.70 -15.58
CA VAL A 398 21.76 9.58 -15.33
C VAL A 398 20.84 9.40 -16.54
N PRO A 399 20.83 8.23 -17.21
CA PRO A 399 19.95 8.03 -18.35
C PRO A 399 18.48 8.13 -17.94
N GLY A 400 17.67 8.86 -18.71
CA GLY A 400 16.26 9.08 -18.38
C GLY A 400 15.42 7.80 -18.29
N TRP A 401 15.84 6.73 -18.96
CA TRP A 401 15.20 5.42 -18.85
C TRP A 401 15.45 4.73 -17.50
N MET A 402 16.43 5.19 -16.72
CA MET A 402 16.78 4.64 -15.40
C MET A 402 16.08 5.38 -14.25
N HIS A 403 15.45 6.54 -14.49
CA HIS A 403 14.76 7.30 -13.43
C HIS A 403 13.73 6.42 -12.70
N GLY A 404 13.92 6.27 -11.38
CA GLY A 404 13.18 5.35 -10.53
C GLY A 404 13.56 5.52 -9.06
N THR A 405 13.25 4.52 -8.22
CA THR A 405 13.63 4.50 -6.81
C THR A 405 15.06 3.96 -6.67
N LEU A 406 15.98 4.78 -6.18
CA LEU A 406 17.33 4.40 -5.80
C LEU A 406 17.30 3.71 -4.43
N VAL A 407 17.96 2.55 -4.34
CA VAL A 407 18.13 1.77 -3.12
C VAL A 407 19.62 1.62 -2.84
N ARG A 408 20.06 2.12 -1.70
CA ARG A 408 21.49 2.13 -1.32
C ARG A 408 21.64 1.74 0.15
N PRO A 409 22.79 1.21 0.58
CA PRO A 409 23.05 0.95 2.00
C PRO A 409 23.19 2.25 2.79
N LYS A 410 22.77 2.24 4.06
CA LYS A 410 22.79 3.39 4.98
C LYS A 410 24.23 3.74 5.45
N GLU A 411 24.42 5.00 5.83
CA GLU A 411 25.71 5.69 6.03
C GLU A 411 26.71 5.12 7.05
N ASP A 412 26.35 4.11 7.86
CA ASP A 412 27.24 3.56 8.89
C ASP A 412 27.57 2.07 8.68
N GLY A 413 27.11 1.47 7.57
CA GLY A 413 27.23 0.03 7.32
C GLY A 413 28.29 -0.34 6.29
N GLU A 414 28.86 -1.53 6.44
CA GLU A 414 29.63 -2.18 5.37
C GLU A 414 28.75 -2.42 4.13
N LEU A 415 29.32 -2.36 2.93
CA LEU A 415 28.58 -2.58 1.69
C LEU A 415 27.97 -4.00 1.66
N PRO A 416 26.67 -4.14 1.35
CA PRO A 416 26.01 -5.43 1.35
C PRO A 416 26.53 -6.29 0.18
N SER A 417 26.87 -7.54 0.50
CA SER A 417 27.23 -8.54 -0.50
C SER A 417 26.05 -8.98 -1.38
N ARG A 418 24.81 -8.78 -0.91
CA ARG A 418 23.58 -9.19 -1.59
C ARG A 418 22.44 -8.21 -1.31
N PHE A 419 21.61 -8.00 -2.32
CA PHE A 419 20.32 -7.35 -2.17
C PHE A 419 19.21 -8.34 -2.54
N ALA A 420 18.10 -8.26 -1.84
CA ALA A 420 16.86 -8.91 -2.22
C ALA A 420 15.77 -7.84 -2.32
N VAL A 421 15.19 -7.71 -3.51
CA VAL A 421 14.18 -6.71 -3.86
C VAL A 421 12.90 -7.40 -4.25
N ARG A 422 11.77 -6.99 -3.66
CA ARG A 422 10.44 -7.35 -4.14
C ARG A 422 9.69 -6.09 -4.50
N CYS A 423 9.23 -6.05 -5.74
CA CYS A 423 8.43 -4.96 -6.27
C CYS A 423 6.97 -5.42 -6.26
N ALA A 424 6.02 -4.67 -5.71
CA ALA A 424 4.61 -5.12 -5.76
C ALA A 424 3.96 -5.07 -7.17
N GLY A 425 4.65 -4.54 -8.19
CA GLY A 425 4.24 -4.46 -9.59
C GLY A 425 5.39 -4.83 -10.52
N CYS A 426 5.08 -5.19 -11.78
CA CYS A 426 6.11 -5.51 -12.78
C CYS A 426 7.10 -4.34 -12.90
N SER A 427 8.38 -4.62 -12.73
CA SER A 427 9.43 -3.61 -12.59
C SER A 427 10.71 -4.06 -13.29
N VAL A 428 11.50 -3.09 -13.72
CA VAL A 428 12.88 -3.29 -14.13
C VAL A 428 13.77 -2.87 -12.96
N VAL A 429 14.62 -3.80 -12.51
CA VAL A 429 15.62 -3.54 -11.47
C VAL A 429 16.97 -3.42 -12.14
N TYR A 430 17.64 -2.30 -11.90
CA TYR A 430 18.99 -2.01 -12.36
C TYR A 430 19.97 -2.16 -11.20
N ALA A 431 21.01 -2.97 -11.36
CA ALA A 431 22.12 -3.05 -10.41
C ALA A 431 23.28 -2.18 -10.90
N LEU A 432 23.71 -1.24 -10.05
CA LEU A 432 24.84 -0.35 -10.31
C LEU A 432 26.11 -0.97 -9.74
N LEU A 433 27.09 -1.19 -10.62
CA LEU A 433 28.36 -1.84 -10.31
C LEU A 433 29.52 -0.88 -10.58
N PRO A 434 30.67 -1.06 -9.91
CA PRO A 434 31.87 -0.28 -10.18
C PRO A 434 32.33 -0.39 -11.65
N ALA A 435 33.01 0.64 -12.15
CA ALA A 435 33.50 0.69 -13.54
C ALA A 435 34.42 -0.49 -13.93
N HIS A 436 35.20 -1.02 -12.97
CA HIS A 436 36.08 -2.16 -13.22
C HIS A 436 35.32 -3.48 -13.41
N ALA A 437 34.06 -3.55 -12.95
CA ALA A 437 33.14 -4.66 -13.23
C ALA A 437 32.79 -4.77 -14.71
N SER A 438 32.96 -3.71 -15.51
CA SER A 438 32.56 -3.71 -16.93
C SER A 438 33.18 -4.87 -17.73
N ALA A 439 34.43 -5.23 -17.46
CA ALA A 439 35.12 -6.33 -18.14
C ALA A 439 34.52 -7.71 -17.79
N SER A 440 34.04 -7.90 -16.57
CA SER A 440 33.36 -9.13 -16.15
C SER A 440 31.90 -9.15 -16.65
N VAL A 441 31.25 -7.99 -16.70
CA VAL A 441 29.85 -7.78 -17.15
C VAL A 441 29.62 -8.17 -18.61
N HIS A 442 30.58 -7.95 -19.50
CA HIS A 442 30.46 -8.34 -20.91
C HIS A 442 30.83 -9.79 -21.21
N SER A 443 31.31 -10.56 -20.22
CA SER A 443 31.48 -12.00 -20.38
C SER A 443 30.13 -12.69 -20.21
N SER A 444 29.72 -13.51 -21.18
CA SER A 444 28.36 -14.07 -21.38
C SER A 444 27.86 -15.07 -20.32
N ARG A 445 28.21 -14.88 -19.04
CA ARG A 445 28.00 -15.86 -17.94
C ARG A 445 27.04 -15.41 -16.84
N TRP A 446 26.30 -14.32 -17.02
CA TRP A 446 25.37 -13.86 -16.00
C TRP A 446 24.14 -14.77 -15.95
N GLY A 447 24.15 -15.72 -15.01
CA GLY A 447 23.02 -16.59 -14.73
C GLY A 447 21.78 -15.79 -14.29
N ASN A 448 20.60 -16.34 -14.56
CA ASN A 448 19.30 -15.86 -14.05
C ASN A 448 18.70 -14.62 -14.73
N GLY A 449 19.03 -14.32 -15.98
CA GLY A 449 18.27 -13.34 -16.80
C GLY A 449 18.59 -11.87 -16.53
N TRP A 450 19.80 -11.58 -16.05
CA TRP A 450 20.32 -10.20 -16.00
C TRP A 450 20.96 -9.82 -17.33
N GLU A 451 20.62 -8.64 -17.83
CA GLU A 451 21.07 -8.09 -19.11
C GLU A 451 21.98 -6.88 -18.88
N PRO A 452 23.20 -6.84 -19.43
CA PRO A 452 24.04 -5.65 -19.37
C PRO A 452 23.40 -4.49 -20.16
N ARG A 453 23.54 -3.26 -19.64
CA ARG A 453 23.18 -2.02 -20.34
C ARG A 453 24.46 -1.28 -20.71
N GLU A 454 24.56 -0.91 -21.99
CA GLU A 454 25.70 -0.16 -22.54
C GLU A 454 25.68 1.31 -22.11
N GLU A 455 24.48 1.87 -21.96
CA GLU A 455 24.27 3.18 -21.37
C GLU A 455 24.27 3.04 -19.85
N ALA A 456 25.12 3.83 -19.19
CA ALA A 456 25.30 3.80 -17.75
C ALA A 456 25.55 5.20 -17.22
N PRO A 457 25.12 5.51 -15.99
CA PRO A 457 25.42 6.80 -15.38
C PRO A 457 26.93 6.95 -15.18
N THR A 458 27.38 8.20 -15.17
CA THR A 458 28.73 8.54 -14.72
C THR A 458 28.73 8.72 -13.21
N TRP A 459 29.83 8.34 -12.57
CA TRP A 459 30.06 8.51 -11.14
C TRP A 459 31.29 9.39 -10.95
N GLN A 460 31.11 10.47 -10.18
CA GLN A 460 32.17 11.40 -9.81
C GLN A 460 32.51 11.25 -8.32
N PRO A 461 33.71 10.75 -7.98
CA PRO A 461 34.21 10.76 -6.61
C PRO A 461 34.28 12.16 -6.00
N GLN A 462 33.93 12.30 -4.71
CA GLN A 462 33.96 13.59 -3.99
C GLN A 462 35.38 14.10 -3.74
N ASP A 463 36.38 13.22 -3.73
CA ASP A 463 37.81 13.56 -3.63
C ASP A 463 38.40 14.16 -4.93
N GLY A 464 37.57 14.37 -5.95
CA GLY A 464 38.01 14.91 -7.24
C GLY A 464 38.65 13.86 -8.15
N GLY A 465 38.48 12.56 -7.84
CA GLY A 465 38.90 11.48 -8.71
C GLY A 465 38.29 11.55 -10.12
N LEU A 466 38.90 10.80 -11.06
CA LEU A 466 38.44 10.75 -12.44
C LEU A 466 37.00 10.24 -12.52
N LYS A 467 36.14 10.96 -13.26
CA LYS A 467 34.79 10.51 -13.60
C LYS A 467 34.88 9.15 -14.29
N SER A 468 34.09 8.20 -13.81
CA SER A 468 34.05 6.85 -14.38
C SER A 468 32.62 6.44 -14.66
N ARG A 469 32.38 5.74 -15.78
CA ARG A 469 31.07 5.16 -16.07
C ARG A 469 30.89 3.90 -15.23
N LEU A 470 29.76 3.80 -14.54
CA LEU A 470 29.39 2.57 -13.84
C LEU A 470 29.07 1.46 -14.85
N ALA A 471 29.09 0.21 -14.39
CA ALA A 471 28.46 -0.88 -15.13
C ALA A 471 27.03 -1.06 -14.62
N VAL A 472 26.09 -1.33 -15.54
CA VAL A 472 24.67 -1.48 -15.21
C VAL A 472 24.18 -2.83 -15.70
N LEU A 473 23.59 -3.61 -14.80
CA LEU A 473 22.83 -4.80 -15.15
C LEU A 473 21.35 -4.51 -14.94
N ALA A 474 20.49 -4.95 -15.85
CA ALA A 474 19.04 -4.82 -15.75
C ALA A 474 18.40 -6.20 -15.65
N LYS A 475 17.34 -6.32 -14.85
CA LYS A 475 16.47 -7.50 -14.88
C LYS A 475 15.02 -7.09 -14.70
N ARG A 476 14.16 -7.65 -15.54
CA ARG A 476 12.71 -7.54 -15.37
C ARG A 476 12.27 -8.49 -14.27
N VAL A 477 11.37 -7.99 -13.42
CA VAL A 477 10.84 -8.68 -12.25
C VAL A 477 9.33 -8.58 -12.30
N SER A 478 8.65 -9.71 -12.16
CA SER A 478 7.20 -9.74 -12.12
C SER A 478 6.69 -9.10 -10.83
N ALA A 479 5.44 -8.66 -10.82
CA ALA A 479 4.79 -8.20 -9.60
C ALA A 479 4.90 -9.25 -8.47
N LYS A 480 5.39 -8.80 -7.30
CA LYS A 480 5.59 -9.58 -6.06
C LYS A 480 6.66 -10.68 -6.16
N GLU A 481 7.37 -10.78 -7.28
CA GLU A 481 8.54 -11.64 -7.40
C GLU A 481 9.68 -11.04 -6.55
N LEU A 482 10.29 -11.86 -5.70
CA LEU A 482 11.51 -11.44 -5.02
C LEU A 482 12.70 -11.73 -5.93
N LEU A 483 13.36 -10.66 -6.34
CA LEU A 483 14.62 -10.68 -7.02
C LEU A 483 15.77 -10.66 -6.01
N ALA A 484 16.47 -11.78 -5.89
CA ALA A 484 17.81 -11.78 -5.32
C ALA A 484 18.80 -11.31 -6.39
N VAL A 485 19.57 -10.27 -6.09
CA VAL A 485 20.72 -9.87 -6.91
C VAL A 485 21.71 -11.04 -6.93
N PRO A 486 22.30 -11.40 -8.08
CA PRO A 486 22.98 -12.68 -8.23
C PRO A 486 24.06 -12.86 -7.16
N PRO A 487 24.12 -14.03 -6.49
CA PRO A 487 25.19 -14.32 -5.54
C PRO A 487 26.56 -14.49 -6.22
N GLU A 488 26.58 -14.56 -7.56
CA GLU A 488 27.77 -14.78 -8.38
C GLU A 488 28.46 -13.49 -8.82
N ILE A 489 27.97 -12.31 -8.45
CA ILE A 489 28.73 -11.07 -8.68
C ILE A 489 29.86 -11.04 -7.65
N PRO A 490 31.14 -11.24 -8.04
CA PRO A 490 32.24 -11.21 -7.10
C PRO A 490 32.55 -9.78 -6.61
N GLU A 491 31.89 -8.78 -7.19
CA GLU A 491 32.09 -7.37 -6.95
C GLU A 491 30.90 -6.75 -6.20
N GLU A 492 31.19 -5.76 -5.35
CA GLU A 492 30.21 -5.10 -4.48
C GLU A 492 29.19 -4.30 -5.31
N VAL A 493 27.90 -4.63 -5.14
CA VAL A 493 26.81 -3.85 -5.73
C VAL A 493 26.70 -2.53 -4.99
N LEU A 494 26.90 -1.41 -5.70
CA LEU A 494 26.92 -0.07 -5.11
C LEU A 494 25.53 0.38 -4.70
N ALA A 495 24.55 0.13 -5.57
CA ALA A 495 23.14 0.44 -5.36
C ALA A 495 22.25 -0.31 -6.35
N LEU A 496 20.96 -0.33 -6.07
CA LEU A 496 19.92 -0.74 -7.00
C LEU A 496 19.05 0.44 -7.41
N VAL A 497 18.50 0.38 -8.61
CA VAL A 497 17.48 1.31 -9.07
C VAL A 497 16.28 0.51 -9.52
N VAL A 498 15.10 0.84 -9.03
CA VAL A 498 13.87 0.11 -9.33
C VAL A 498 12.90 1.03 -10.05
N LYS A 499 12.44 0.60 -11.22
CA LYS A 499 11.54 1.36 -12.06
C LYS A 499 10.35 0.49 -12.48
N PRO A 500 9.10 1.00 -12.45
CA PRO A 500 7.96 0.29 -13.02
C PRO A 500 8.22 -0.08 -14.50
N ASP A 501 7.93 -1.32 -14.87
CA ASP A 501 8.15 -1.82 -16.22
C ASP A 501 6.99 -1.38 -17.13
N ALA A 502 7.11 -0.18 -17.68
CA ALA A 502 6.14 0.38 -18.62
C ALA A 502 6.01 -0.45 -19.91
N GLU A 503 7.01 -1.28 -20.24
CA GLU A 503 7.00 -2.16 -21.41
C GLU A 503 6.39 -3.56 -21.12
N ALA A 504 6.16 -3.90 -19.85
CA ALA A 504 5.48 -5.16 -19.46
C ALA A 504 3.96 -5.11 -19.59
N PHE A 505 3.39 -3.91 -19.78
CA PHE A 505 1.98 -3.80 -20.13
C PHE A 505 1.79 -4.20 -21.59
N ASP A 506 1.14 -5.33 -21.82
CA ASP A 506 0.72 -5.77 -23.14
C ASP A 506 -0.80 -5.89 -23.15
N ALA A 507 -1.38 -5.49 -24.27
CA ALA A 507 -2.80 -5.59 -24.52
C ALA A 507 -3.00 -6.09 -25.95
N SER A 508 -3.83 -7.11 -26.09
CA SER A 508 -4.18 -7.72 -27.37
C SER A 508 -5.68 -7.66 -27.60
N GLY A 509 -6.09 -7.47 -28.85
CA GLY A 509 -7.47 -7.59 -29.28
C GLY A 509 -7.60 -8.61 -30.41
N GLU A 510 -8.58 -9.49 -30.31
CA GLU A 510 -8.88 -10.50 -31.32
C GLU A 510 -10.38 -10.46 -31.62
N THR A 511 -10.75 -10.62 -32.90
CA THR A 511 -12.15 -10.73 -33.30
C THR A 511 -12.67 -12.16 -33.10
N ASN A 512 -13.98 -12.35 -33.03
CA ASN A 512 -14.60 -13.68 -33.02
C ASN A 512 -14.29 -14.56 -34.25
N HIS A 513 -13.71 -13.99 -35.31
CA HIS A 513 -13.24 -14.73 -36.48
C HIS A 513 -11.73 -15.02 -36.47
N GLY A 514 -11.04 -14.76 -35.36
CA GLY A 514 -9.62 -15.04 -35.21
C GLY A 514 -8.68 -14.00 -35.81
N LEU A 515 -9.19 -12.83 -36.24
CA LEU A 515 -8.33 -11.74 -36.68
C LEU A 515 -7.78 -10.97 -35.48
N GLU A 516 -6.46 -10.96 -35.32
CA GLU A 516 -5.75 -10.15 -34.34
C GLU A 516 -5.65 -8.69 -34.81
N LEU A 517 -5.93 -7.74 -33.90
CA LEU A 517 -5.78 -6.31 -34.14
C LEU A 517 -4.31 -5.89 -34.06
N ALA A 518 -3.90 -4.99 -34.94
CA ALA A 518 -2.55 -4.43 -34.92
C ALA A 518 -2.35 -3.53 -33.70
N ARG A 519 -1.28 -3.78 -32.94
CA ARG A 519 -0.92 -3.01 -31.74
C ARG A 519 -0.05 -1.81 -32.09
N ALA A 520 -0.24 -0.70 -31.40
CA ALA A 520 0.66 0.45 -31.45
C ALA A 520 0.60 1.24 -30.13
N PRO A 521 1.68 1.90 -29.71
CA PRO A 521 1.60 2.86 -28.60
C PRO A 521 0.69 4.02 -28.98
N VAL A 522 -0.14 4.47 -28.02
CA VAL A 522 -0.97 5.67 -28.21
C VAL A 522 -0.06 6.89 -28.22
N LYS A 523 -0.06 7.63 -29.33
CA LYS A 523 0.69 8.88 -29.48
C LYS A 523 -0.02 9.82 -30.44
N GLU A 524 0.17 11.12 -30.25
CA GLU A 524 -0.20 12.13 -31.24
C GLU A 524 0.47 11.82 -32.58
N THR A 525 -0.22 12.13 -33.67
CA THR A 525 0.10 11.76 -35.05
C THR A 525 0.04 10.25 -35.37
N GLY A 526 -0.30 9.40 -34.40
CA GLY A 526 -0.51 7.97 -34.59
C GLY A 526 -1.68 7.69 -35.54
N LEU A 527 -1.56 6.65 -36.37
CA LEU A 527 -2.63 6.23 -37.27
C LEU A 527 -3.79 5.62 -36.48
N ALA A 528 -5.01 6.09 -36.75
CA ALA A 528 -6.23 5.59 -36.11
C ALA A 528 -6.57 4.15 -36.54
N TRP A 529 -6.50 3.88 -37.85
CA TRP A 529 -6.81 2.56 -38.43
C TRP A 529 -5.61 2.01 -39.20
N THR A 530 -5.66 0.73 -39.54
CA THR A 530 -4.57 0.08 -40.31
C THR A 530 -4.64 0.38 -41.81
N ASP A 531 -5.81 0.74 -42.32
CA ASP A 531 -6.13 0.91 -43.75
C ASP A 531 -6.47 2.36 -44.14
N ARG A 532 -6.46 3.30 -43.19
CA ARG A 532 -6.73 4.73 -43.40
C ARG A 532 -5.54 5.58 -42.96
N GLN A 533 -5.38 6.75 -43.58
CA GLN A 533 -4.31 7.70 -43.24
C GLN A 533 -4.69 8.69 -42.13
N ASN A 534 -5.87 8.54 -41.53
CA ASN A 534 -6.33 9.39 -40.44
C ASN A 534 -5.36 9.28 -39.25
N ARG A 535 -4.88 10.44 -38.77
CA ARG A 535 -3.98 10.54 -37.63
C ARG A 535 -4.68 11.22 -36.48
N LEU A 536 -4.40 10.77 -35.27
CA LEU A 536 -4.80 11.45 -34.04
C LEU A 536 -4.06 12.78 -33.99
N ALA A 537 -4.74 13.90 -34.11
CA ALA A 537 -4.10 15.22 -34.01
C ALA A 537 -3.76 15.55 -32.55
N TRP A 538 -4.57 15.05 -31.62
CA TRP A 538 -4.43 15.26 -30.19
C TRP A 538 -4.96 14.05 -29.43
N ILE A 539 -4.34 13.70 -28.30
CA ILE A 539 -4.81 12.66 -27.39
C ILE A 539 -4.96 13.21 -25.97
N PRO A 540 -6.01 12.81 -25.24
CA PRO A 540 -6.13 13.09 -23.82
C PRO A 540 -4.90 12.62 -23.05
N PRO A 541 -4.47 13.34 -22.01
CA PRO A 541 -3.35 12.94 -21.16
C PRO A 541 -3.60 11.63 -20.45
N CYS A 542 -4.87 11.31 -20.15
CA CYS A 542 -5.24 10.00 -19.63
C CYS A 542 -4.91 8.88 -20.60
N MET A 543 -4.84 9.18 -21.91
CA MET A 543 -4.53 8.26 -23.00
C MET A 543 -3.04 8.00 -23.22
N ASN A 544 -2.18 8.79 -22.59
CA ASN A 544 -0.74 8.69 -22.76
C ASN A 544 -0.18 7.43 -22.09
N GLY A 545 0.73 6.73 -22.77
CA GLY A 545 1.32 5.45 -22.34
C GLY A 545 0.42 4.21 -22.56
N GLY A 546 -0.75 4.38 -23.19
CA GLY A 546 -1.63 3.28 -23.55
C GLY A 546 -1.22 2.51 -24.81
N ILE A 547 -1.92 1.41 -25.09
CA ILE A 547 -1.83 0.63 -26.33
C ILE A 547 -3.09 0.87 -27.16
N GLN A 548 -2.91 1.37 -28.38
CA GLN A 548 -3.94 1.48 -29.39
C GLN A 548 -4.09 0.14 -30.13
N LEU A 549 -5.32 -0.36 -30.20
CA LEU A 549 -5.65 -1.56 -30.98
C LEU A 549 -6.31 -1.13 -32.29
N ARG A 550 -5.65 -1.45 -33.40
CA ARG A 550 -6.01 -0.97 -34.74
C ARG A 550 -6.48 -2.12 -35.59
N GLY A 551 -7.64 -1.97 -36.19
CA GLY A 551 -8.17 -2.86 -37.22
C GLY A 551 -8.41 -2.10 -38.51
N PRO A 552 -8.72 -2.81 -39.61
CA PRO A 552 -9.29 -2.21 -40.81
C PRO A 552 -10.55 -1.42 -40.43
N HIS A 553 -10.79 -0.28 -41.06
CA HIS A 553 -11.95 0.56 -40.82
C HIS A 553 -13.26 -0.21 -41.08
N GLU A 554 -13.31 -1.01 -42.15
CA GLU A 554 -14.46 -1.85 -42.52
C GLU A 554 -14.73 -3.01 -41.56
N LEU A 555 -13.75 -3.34 -40.71
CA LEU A 555 -13.91 -4.38 -39.71
C LEU A 555 -15.06 -4.05 -38.75
N TYR A 556 -15.22 -2.77 -38.44
CA TYR A 556 -16.16 -2.24 -37.47
C TYR A 556 -17.58 -2.04 -38.01
N THR A 557 -17.82 -2.35 -39.29
CA THR A 557 -19.13 -2.21 -39.95
C THR A 557 -19.80 -3.55 -40.28
N ARG A 558 -19.14 -4.69 -39.98
CA ARG A 558 -19.69 -6.02 -40.24
C ARG A 558 -20.69 -6.44 -39.15
N ARG A 559 -21.85 -6.93 -39.57
CA ARG A 559 -22.85 -7.55 -38.68
C ARG A 559 -22.23 -8.74 -37.96
N GLU A 560 -22.47 -8.85 -36.65
CA GLU A 560 -22.08 -9.96 -35.77
C GLU A 560 -20.59 -10.03 -35.36
N MET A 561 -19.83 -8.97 -35.55
CA MET A 561 -18.48 -8.94 -35.00
C MET A 561 -18.52 -8.86 -33.46
N GLN A 562 -17.66 -9.63 -32.80
CA GLN A 562 -17.33 -9.42 -31.39
C GLN A 562 -15.83 -9.21 -31.27
N LEU A 563 -15.43 -8.26 -30.43
CA LEU A 563 -14.03 -8.07 -30.09
C LEU A 563 -13.74 -8.60 -28.70
N LYS A 564 -12.71 -9.41 -28.61
CA LYS A 564 -12.17 -9.98 -27.39
C LYS A 564 -10.89 -9.26 -27.03
N LEU A 565 -10.89 -8.56 -25.90
CA LEU A 565 -9.72 -7.83 -25.39
C LEU A 565 -9.12 -8.55 -24.19
N ARG A 566 -7.79 -8.57 -24.13
CA ARG A 566 -6.98 -9.11 -23.03
C ARG A 566 -5.83 -8.17 -22.72
N ALA A 567 -5.47 -8.02 -21.45
CA ALA A 567 -4.26 -7.31 -21.03
C ALA A 567 -3.55 -8.07 -19.90
N THR A 568 -2.24 -7.83 -19.75
CA THR A 568 -1.39 -8.48 -18.75
C THR A 568 -1.61 -7.99 -17.32
N THR A 569 -2.26 -6.84 -17.13
CA THR A 569 -2.57 -6.25 -15.82
C THR A 569 -3.99 -5.67 -15.81
N ALA A 570 -4.50 -5.23 -14.65
CA ALA A 570 -5.75 -4.46 -14.60
C ALA A 570 -5.69 -3.24 -15.53
N PHE A 571 -6.77 -3.01 -16.28
CA PHE A 571 -6.78 -2.10 -17.42
C PHE A 571 -8.12 -1.39 -17.59
N ARG A 572 -8.11 -0.26 -18.28
CA ARG A 572 -9.30 0.47 -18.71
C ARG A 572 -9.28 0.51 -20.23
N VAL A 573 -10.39 0.07 -20.81
CA VAL A 573 -10.61 0.16 -22.24
C VAL A 573 -11.36 1.44 -22.52
N PHE A 574 -10.93 2.14 -23.55
CA PHE A 574 -11.59 3.30 -24.13
C PHE A 574 -12.04 2.96 -25.54
N VAL A 575 -13.29 3.25 -25.83
CA VAL A 575 -13.92 3.10 -27.13
C VAL A 575 -14.33 4.48 -27.61
N MET A 576 -13.81 4.89 -28.76
CA MET A 576 -14.22 6.11 -29.42
C MET A 576 -15.15 5.76 -30.56
N ILE A 577 -16.29 6.44 -30.61
CA ILE A 577 -17.33 6.25 -31.61
C ILE A 577 -17.51 7.56 -32.36
N GLU A 578 -17.37 7.54 -33.68
CA GLU A 578 -17.69 8.70 -34.52
C GLU A 578 -19.21 8.78 -34.74
N GLY A 579 -19.79 9.96 -34.46
CA GLY A 579 -21.18 10.23 -34.85
C GLY A 579 -21.30 10.39 -36.36
N GLN A 580 -22.32 9.76 -36.97
CA GLN A 580 -22.63 10.00 -38.38
C GLN A 580 -23.18 11.41 -38.59
N TYR A 581 -22.76 12.03 -39.70
CA TYR A 581 -23.36 13.25 -40.23
C TYR A 581 -24.24 12.93 -41.43
N GLU A 582 -25.55 13.05 -41.26
CA GLU A 582 -26.42 13.40 -42.39
C GLU A 582 -26.84 14.85 -42.19
N SER A 583 -26.61 15.70 -43.18
CA SER A 583 -27.10 17.10 -43.20
C SER A 583 -26.61 18.01 -42.07
N LEU A 584 -25.33 17.94 -41.68
CA LEU A 584 -24.70 18.81 -40.65
C LEU A 584 -25.32 18.72 -39.24
N VAL A 585 -26.26 17.80 -39.03
CA VAL A 585 -26.86 17.51 -37.73
C VAL A 585 -26.43 16.11 -37.31
N PRO A 586 -25.77 15.93 -36.15
CA PRO A 586 -25.44 14.61 -35.65
C PRO A 586 -26.72 13.80 -35.47
N ARG A 587 -26.85 12.63 -36.12
CA ARG A 587 -27.86 11.66 -35.68
C ARG A 587 -27.39 11.09 -34.35
N ASP A 588 -28.31 10.86 -33.42
CA ASP A 588 -28.02 10.12 -32.20
C ASP A 588 -27.49 8.74 -32.58
N GLY A 589 -26.19 8.50 -32.42
CA GLY A 589 -25.56 7.17 -32.41
C GLY A 589 -26.03 6.28 -31.24
N GLY A 590 -27.25 6.52 -30.75
CA GLY A 590 -27.81 5.99 -29.52
C GLY A 590 -27.90 4.47 -29.52
N GLY A 591 -28.04 3.81 -30.67
CA GLY A 591 -28.12 2.34 -30.72
C GLY A 591 -26.92 1.65 -30.07
N LEU A 592 -25.70 1.98 -30.50
CA LEU A 592 -24.47 1.37 -29.97
C LEU A 592 -24.09 1.92 -28.60
N ILE A 593 -24.26 3.23 -28.39
CA ILE A 593 -23.96 3.87 -27.10
C ILE A 593 -24.85 3.28 -26.00
N ASN A 594 -26.16 3.19 -26.23
CA ASN A 594 -27.10 2.61 -25.27
C ASN A 594 -26.80 1.12 -25.04
N LEU A 595 -26.39 0.40 -26.08
CA LEU A 595 -25.98 -1.00 -25.95
C LEU A 595 -24.75 -1.13 -25.05
N LEU A 596 -23.68 -0.37 -25.31
CA LEU A 596 -22.47 -0.39 -24.49
C LEU A 596 -22.78 0.05 -23.05
N GLN A 597 -23.60 1.09 -22.86
CA GLN A 597 -24.03 1.50 -21.51
C GLN A 597 -24.79 0.40 -20.77
N SER A 598 -25.64 -0.37 -21.46
CA SER A 598 -26.33 -1.52 -20.87
C SER A 598 -25.38 -2.66 -20.43
N GLU A 599 -24.17 -2.71 -21.00
CA GLU A 599 -23.11 -3.65 -20.63
C GLU A 599 -22.10 -3.05 -19.64
N GLY A 600 -22.44 -1.94 -18.99
CA GLY A 600 -21.63 -1.30 -17.96
C GLY A 600 -20.48 -0.44 -18.48
N TRP A 601 -20.53 -0.01 -19.74
CA TRP A 601 -19.61 1.03 -20.23
C TRP A 601 -20.10 2.41 -19.80
N VAL A 602 -19.18 3.27 -19.40
CA VAL A 602 -19.48 4.63 -18.93
C VAL A 602 -19.15 5.61 -20.04
N LEU A 603 -20.08 6.50 -20.39
CA LEU A 603 -19.80 7.62 -21.28
C LEU A 603 -18.87 8.59 -20.55
N ASP A 604 -17.65 8.75 -21.05
CA ASP A 604 -16.62 9.55 -20.41
C ASP A 604 -16.83 11.03 -20.76
N SER A 605 -16.75 11.90 -19.74
CA SER A 605 -16.88 13.35 -19.91
C SER A 605 -15.56 14.00 -20.37
N ALA A 606 -14.49 13.22 -20.48
CA ALA A 606 -13.19 13.70 -20.94
C ALA A 606 -13.26 14.24 -22.39
N PRO A 607 -12.48 15.29 -22.72
CA PRO A 607 -12.37 15.81 -24.08
C PRO A 607 -12.02 14.70 -25.07
N THR A 608 -12.73 14.64 -26.19
CA THR A 608 -12.53 13.56 -27.17
C THR A 608 -11.35 13.85 -28.09
N PRO A 609 -10.52 12.85 -28.44
CA PRO A 609 -9.43 13.03 -29.40
C PRO A 609 -9.96 13.57 -30.73
N ALA A 610 -9.20 14.42 -31.40
CA ALA A 610 -9.58 14.99 -32.69
C ALA A 610 -8.80 14.39 -33.87
N PHE A 611 -9.44 14.33 -35.04
CA PHE A 611 -8.79 14.01 -36.31
C PHE A 611 -8.53 15.31 -37.08
N GLY A 612 -7.25 15.67 -37.26
CA GLY A 612 -6.90 16.92 -37.96
C GLY A 612 -7.45 18.19 -37.29
N ASP A 613 -7.89 19.16 -38.11
CA ASP A 613 -8.34 20.49 -37.67
C ASP A 613 -9.87 20.59 -37.40
N ALA A 614 -10.62 19.49 -37.49
CA ALA A 614 -12.08 19.50 -37.29
C ALA A 614 -12.45 19.19 -35.82
N SER A 615 -13.39 19.96 -35.26
CA SER A 615 -13.98 19.67 -33.94
C SER A 615 -14.67 18.31 -33.98
N SER A 616 -14.16 17.35 -33.20
CA SER A 616 -14.56 15.95 -33.30
C SER A 616 -15.94 15.69 -32.69
N CYS A 617 -16.88 15.19 -33.49
CA CYS A 617 -18.13 14.54 -33.03
C CYS A 617 -17.90 13.14 -32.44
N LEU A 618 -16.70 12.89 -31.91
CA LEU A 618 -16.35 11.62 -31.29
C LEU A 618 -16.95 11.57 -29.89
N LYS A 619 -17.59 10.45 -29.56
CA LYS A 619 -18.04 10.13 -28.20
C LYS A 619 -17.11 9.08 -27.61
N LEU A 620 -16.67 9.29 -26.37
CA LEU A 620 -15.73 8.42 -25.67
C LEU A 620 -16.48 7.61 -24.62
N LEU A 621 -16.38 6.29 -24.67
CA LEU A 621 -16.86 5.40 -23.62
C LEU A 621 -15.69 4.66 -22.99
N SER A 622 -15.78 4.33 -21.71
CA SER A 622 -14.75 3.58 -21.02
C SER A 622 -15.29 2.48 -20.11
N LYS A 623 -14.49 1.43 -19.90
CA LYS A 623 -14.82 0.31 -19.01
C LYS A 623 -13.56 -0.17 -18.28
N ARG A 624 -13.64 -0.28 -16.95
CA ARG A 624 -12.56 -0.78 -16.09
C ARG A 624 -12.65 -2.29 -15.96
N CYS A 625 -11.49 -2.95 -16.03
CA CYS A 625 -11.38 -4.40 -16.11
C CYS A 625 -10.23 -4.88 -15.18
N PRO A 626 -10.47 -5.79 -14.23
CA PRO A 626 -9.41 -6.49 -13.50
C PRO A 626 -8.43 -7.24 -14.40
N GLU A 627 -7.27 -7.57 -13.83
CA GLU A 627 -6.24 -8.39 -14.47
C GLU A 627 -6.80 -9.73 -14.93
N GLY A 628 -6.45 -10.15 -16.15
CA GLY A 628 -6.90 -11.41 -16.74
C GLY A 628 -8.38 -11.45 -17.17
N GLN A 629 -9.16 -10.40 -16.92
CA GLN A 629 -10.54 -10.35 -17.41
C GLN A 629 -10.57 -10.16 -18.92
N GLU A 630 -11.32 -11.03 -19.60
CA GLU A 630 -11.63 -10.88 -21.02
C GLU A 630 -12.81 -9.91 -21.18
N VAL A 631 -12.63 -8.88 -22.00
CA VAL A 631 -13.72 -7.96 -22.35
C VAL A 631 -14.24 -8.36 -23.71
N LEU A 632 -15.52 -8.73 -23.75
CA LEU A 632 -16.25 -8.90 -25.00
C LEU A 632 -16.94 -7.59 -25.32
N MET A 633 -16.64 -7.01 -26.48
CA MET A 633 -17.33 -5.84 -27.00
C MET A 633 -18.30 -6.27 -28.11
N PRO A 634 -19.61 -6.00 -27.98
CA PRO A 634 -20.59 -6.29 -29.00
C PRO A 634 -20.44 -5.28 -30.14
N LEU A 635 -20.02 -5.72 -31.34
CA LEU A 635 -20.01 -4.87 -32.52
C LEU A 635 -21.27 -5.14 -33.37
N CYS A 636 -22.16 -4.14 -33.34
CA CYS A 636 -23.35 -3.88 -34.16
C CYS A 636 -23.88 -5.02 -35.04
N GLY A 637 -24.58 -5.99 -34.45
CA GLY A 637 -25.56 -6.80 -35.18
C GLY A 637 -26.92 -6.11 -35.39
N LYS A 638 -27.21 -5.04 -34.62
CA LYS A 638 -28.54 -4.41 -34.53
C LYS A 638 -28.61 -2.93 -34.92
N VAL A 639 -27.51 -2.30 -35.33
CA VAL A 639 -27.46 -0.87 -35.66
C VAL A 639 -27.18 -0.71 -37.15
N GLU A 640 -28.10 -0.08 -37.88
CA GLU A 640 -27.89 0.25 -39.30
C GLU A 640 -27.02 1.51 -39.42
N GLY A 641 -25.85 1.39 -40.07
CA GLY A 641 -24.95 2.51 -40.37
C GLY A 641 -23.45 2.17 -40.22
N GLU A 642 -22.59 2.78 -41.03
CA GLU A 642 -21.14 2.77 -40.81
C GLU A 642 -20.80 3.62 -39.58
N MET A 643 -20.32 2.99 -38.50
CA MET A 643 -19.77 3.70 -37.35
C MET A 643 -18.30 3.33 -37.19
N PRO A 644 -17.36 4.24 -37.48
CA PRO A 644 -15.97 3.97 -37.20
C PRO A 644 -15.73 3.98 -35.69
N LEU A 645 -15.02 2.93 -35.27
CA LEU A 645 -14.68 2.65 -33.90
C LEU A 645 -13.16 2.67 -33.76
N LEU A 646 -12.68 3.35 -32.72
CA LEU A 646 -11.27 3.31 -32.34
C LEU A 646 -11.15 2.78 -30.92
N LEU A 647 -10.23 1.84 -30.72
CA LEU A 647 -10.03 1.11 -29.47
C LEU A 647 -8.67 1.46 -28.87
N MET A 648 -8.70 1.89 -27.62
CA MET A 648 -7.50 2.14 -26.84
C MET A 648 -7.58 1.37 -25.53
N VAL A 649 -6.53 0.63 -25.21
CA VAL A 649 -6.41 -0.14 -23.99
C VAL A 649 -5.30 0.45 -23.15
N MET A 650 -5.60 0.73 -21.89
CA MET A 650 -4.69 1.43 -21.02
C MET A 650 -4.54 0.76 -19.70
N ILE A 651 -3.34 0.86 -19.13
CA ILE A 651 -3.16 0.62 -17.71
C ILE A 651 -4.11 1.58 -16.99
N VAL A 652 -4.85 1.08 -15.99
CA VAL A 652 -5.42 1.98 -14.99
C VAL A 652 -4.29 2.28 -14.03
N PRO A 653 -3.60 3.44 -14.09
CA PRO A 653 -2.96 3.89 -12.87
C PRO A 653 -4.10 4.13 -11.89
N LEU A 654 -4.15 3.33 -10.83
CA LEU A 654 -5.14 3.43 -9.74
C LEU A 654 -4.92 4.70 -8.88
N GLY A 655 -4.50 5.81 -9.50
CA GLY A 655 -4.07 7.02 -8.79
C GLY A 655 -5.09 8.15 -8.88
N PRO A 656 -5.57 8.71 -7.75
CA PRO A 656 -6.39 9.93 -7.71
C PRO A 656 -5.69 11.15 -8.35
N ASP A 657 -4.36 11.14 -8.45
CA ASP A 657 -3.57 12.23 -9.05
C ASP A 657 -3.84 12.41 -10.55
N ARG A 658 -4.05 11.31 -11.29
CA ARG A 658 -4.36 11.40 -12.73
C ARG A 658 -5.79 11.91 -12.96
N LEU A 659 -6.73 11.55 -12.08
CA LEU A 659 -8.09 12.11 -12.09
C LEU A 659 -8.06 13.61 -11.74
N GLY A 660 -7.24 14.02 -10.76
CA GLY A 660 -7.06 15.42 -10.40
C GLY A 660 -6.46 16.27 -11.52
N GLU A 661 -5.40 15.79 -12.17
CA GLU A 661 -4.80 16.41 -13.36
C GLU A 661 -5.81 16.57 -14.50
N GLU A 662 -6.67 15.57 -14.71
CA GLU A 662 -7.63 15.55 -15.80
C GLU A 662 -8.86 16.43 -15.54
N LEU A 663 -9.31 16.51 -14.28
CA LEU A 663 -10.31 17.47 -13.83
C LEU A 663 -9.79 18.91 -13.95
N LYS A 664 -8.57 19.20 -13.46
CA LYS A 664 -7.94 20.54 -13.59
C LYS A 664 -7.87 20.99 -15.04
N ARG A 665 -7.47 20.09 -15.95
CA ARG A 665 -7.32 20.40 -17.37
C ARG A 665 -8.66 20.60 -18.10
N SER A 666 -9.68 19.80 -17.76
CA SER A 666 -11.04 19.95 -18.32
C SER A 666 -11.73 21.23 -17.84
N PHE A 667 -11.54 21.63 -16.58
CA PHE A 667 -12.10 22.87 -16.04
C PHE A 667 -11.38 24.14 -16.53
N ALA A 668 -10.06 24.08 -16.78
CA ALA A 668 -9.33 25.18 -17.40
C ALA A 668 -9.81 25.48 -18.83
N ALA A 669 -10.25 24.46 -19.58
CA ALA A 669 -10.85 24.65 -20.90
C ALA A 669 -12.26 25.25 -20.84
N TRP A 670 -13.02 24.95 -19.78
CA TRP A 670 -14.37 25.48 -19.57
C TRP A 670 -14.37 26.96 -19.09
N ASP A 671 -13.39 27.34 -18.27
CA ASP A 671 -13.15 28.74 -17.83
C ASP A 671 -12.85 29.70 -18.99
N ALA A 672 -12.17 29.20 -20.02
CA ALA A 672 -11.86 30.00 -21.21
C ALA A 672 -13.13 30.45 -21.96
N GLU A 673 -14.28 29.81 -21.71
CA GLU A 673 -15.58 30.12 -22.33
C GLU A 673 -16.59 30.75 -21.35
N ASN A 674 -16.40 30.64 -20.03
CA ASN A 674 -17.37 31.10 -19.02
C ASN A 674 -16.67 31.73 -17.80
N GLU A 675 -16.56 33.07 -17.78
CA GLU A 675 -15.82 33.87 -16.78
C GLU A 675 -16.39 33.88 -15.35
N LEU A 676 -17.31 32.97 -14.98
CA LEU A 676 -18.11 33.07 -13.75
C LEU A 676 -18.02 31.87 -12.80
N GLY A 677 -17.15 30.88 -13.07
CA GLY A 677 -16.98 29.69 -12.22
C GLY A 677 -18.18 28.72 -12.23
N ILE A 678 -18.13 27.64 -11.44
CA ILE A 678 -19.23 26.65 -11.39
C ILE A 678 -20.37 27.18 -10.53
N GLY A 679 -21.49 27.52 -11.18
CA GLY A 679 -22.72 27.91 -10.51
C GLY A 679 -23.43 26.73 -9.82
N GLN A 680 -24.26 27.06 -8.83
CA GLN A 680 -25.01 26.09 -8.02
C GLN A 680 -25.75 24.99 -8.83
N PRO A 681 -26.44 25.28 -9.95
CA PRO A 681 -27.15 24.25 -10.73
C PRO A 681 -26.19 23.23 -11.37
N ALA A 682 -25.09 23.69 -11.96
CA ALA A 682 -24.08 22.83 -12.57
C ALA A 682 -23.38 21.94 -11.52
N LEU A 683 -23.18 22.47 -10.32
CA LEU A 683 -22.64 21.73 -9.17
C LEU A 683 -23.60 20.61 -8.72
N GLN A 684 -24.91 20.86 -8.73
CA GLN A 684 -25.93 19.85 -8.41
C GLN A 684 -26.02 18.76 -9.47
N ASP A 685 -26.00 19.13 -10.75
CA ASP A 685 -26.03 18.17 -11.87
C ASP A 685 -24.79 17.27 -11.87
N LEU A 686 -23.62 17.85 -11.58
CA LEU A 686 -22.36 17.11 -11.49
C LEU A 686 -22.33 16.15 -10.29
N LEU A 687 -22.82 16.57 -9.11
CA LEU A 687 -22.94 15.67 -7.96
C LEU A 687 -23.98 14.58 -8.17
N ALA A 688 -25.06 14.86 -8.89
CA ALA A 688 -26.04 13.84 -9.27
C ALA A 688 -25.43 12.78 -10.19
N ALA A 689 -24.50 13.17 -11.08
CA ALA A 689 -23.80 12.26 -11.97
C ALA A 689 -22.69 11.45 -11.27
N LEU A 690 -21.90 12.09 -10.40
CA LEU A 690 -20.77 11.45 -9.71
C LEU A 690 -21.19 10.64 -8.47
N CYS A 691 -22.26 11.05 -7.80
CA CYS A 691 -22.74 10.46 -6.56
C CYS A 691 -24.26 10.21 -6.60
N PRO A 692 -24.75 9.30 -7.46
CA PRO A 692 -26.18 9.07 -7.66
C PRO A 692 -26.93 8.62 -6.40
N GLN A 693 -26.22 8.09 -5.40
CA GLN A 693 -26.74 7.64 -4.11
C GLN A 693 -27.11 8.79 -3.14
N LEU A 694 -26.65 10.02 -3.36
CA LEU A 694 -27.06 11.18 -2.58
C LEU A 694 -28.41 11.69 -3.10
N ASP A 695 -29.44 11.76 -2.27
CA ASP A 695 -30.72 12.35 -2.65
C ASP A 695 -30.65 13.88 -2.85
N GLU A 696 -31.67 14.48 -3.46
CA GLU A 696 -31.68 15.91 -3.80
C GLU A 696 -31.45 16.84 -2.58
N PRO A 697 -32.05 16.60 -1.40
CA PRO A 697 -31.76 17.38 -0.19
C PRO A 697 -30.30 17.33 0.23
N ASN A 698 -29.69 16.13 0.27
CA ASN A 698 -28.29 15.99 0.68
C ASN A 698 -27.34 16.57 -0.36
N ARG A 699 -27.63 16.44 -1.66
CA ARG A 699 -26.87 17.12 -2.71
C ARG A 699 -26.93 18.65 -2.55
N LYS A 700 -28.11 19.21 -2.27
CA LYS A 700 -28.25 20.66 -2.00
C LYS A 700 -27.43 21.09 -0.80
N LEU A 701 -27.36 20.27 0.24
CA LEU A 701 -26.60 20.53 1.46
C LEU A 701 -25.08 20.52 1.20
N VAL A 702 -24.59 19.54 0.43
CA VAL A 702 -23.18 19.46 0.00
C VAL A 702 -22.82 20.64 -0.90
N VAL A 703 -23.69 21.04 -1.83
CA VAL A 703 -23.47 22.22 -2.68
C VAL A 703 -23.48 23.51 -1.87
N LEU A 704 -24.39 23.64 -0.91
CA LEU A 704 -24.45 24.80 -0.03
C LEU A 704 -23.19 24.90 0.82
N GLN A 705 -22.74 23.79 1.43
CA GLN A 705 -21.49 23.72 2.18
C GLN A 705 -20.28 24.04 1.30
N ALA A 706 -20.26 23.52 0.07
CA ALA A 706 -19.21 23.81 -0.89
C ALA A 706 -19.14 25.32 -1.15
N LEU A 707 -20.28 25.97 -1.47
CA LEU A 707 -20.34 27.40 -1.80
C LEU A 707 -20.21 28.32 -0.58
N THR A 708 -20.30 27.80 0.64
CA THR A 708 -20.16 28.59 1.86
C THR A 708 -18.69 28.79 2.19
N THR A 709 -18.25 30.04 2.26
CA THR A 709 -16.88 30.39 2.66
C THR A 709 -16.64 30.07 4.14
N PRO A 710 -15.36 30.01 4.58
CA PRO A 710 -15.04 29.87 6.01
C PRO A 710 -15.66 30.96 6.92
N LYS A 711 -16.09 32.09 6.34
CA LYS A 711 -16.77 33.17 7.05
C LYS A 711 -18.30 33.01 7.10
N GLY A 712 -18.85 31.93 6.55
CA GLY A 712 -20.30 31.67 6.48
C GLY A 712 -21.02 32.35 5.31
N GLU A 713 -20.31 33.05 4.42
CA GLU A 713 -20.91 33.70 3.25
C GLU A 713 -21.12 32.69 2.12
N VAL A 714 -22.33 32.62 1.57
CA VAL A 714 -22.64 31.74 0.42
C VAL A 714 -22.25 32.44 -0.88
N ARG A 715 -21.24 31.90 -1.57
CA ARG A 715 -20.83 32.37 -2.90
C ARG A 715 -21.83 31.92 -3.97
N LYS A 716 -22.00 32.73 -5.01
CA LYS A 716 -22.83 32.36 -6.18
C LYS A 716 -22.17 31.29 -7.06
N ALA A 717 -20.85 31.21 -7.03
CA ALA A 717 -20.05 30.25 -7.78
C ALA A 717 -18.74 29.94 -7.04
N MET A 718 -18.20 28.75 -7.30
CA MET A 718 -16.94 28.29 -6.75
C MET A 718 -15.82 28.39 -7.80
N PRO A 719 -14.62 28.90 -7.44
CA PRO A 719 -13.43 28.80 -8.28
C PRO A 719 -13.06 27.34 -8.56
N HIS A 720 -12.66 27.02 -9.79
CA HIS A 720 -12.47 25.62 -10.21
C HIS A 720 -11.40 24.87 -9.44
N GLU A 721 -10.32 25.55 -9.08
CA GLU A 721 -9.23 24.96 -8.29
C GLU A 721 -9.75 24.49 -6.92
N GLU A 722 -10.55 25.34 -6.26
CA GLU A 722 -11.20 25.02 -4.97
C GLU A 722 -12.22 23.88 -5.11
N PHE A 723 -12.89 23.79 -6.27
CA PHE A 723 -13.86 22.75 -6.57
C PHE A 723 -13.22 21.38 -6.81
N VAL A 724 -12.15 21.32 -7.60
CA VAL A 724 -11.43 20.07 -7.88
C VAL A 724 -10.82 19.52 -6.59
N GLU A 725 -10.24 20.38 -5.76
CA GLU A 725 -9.75 19.99 -4.44
C GLU A 725 -10.86 19.41 -3.56
N LYS A 726 -12.03 20.06 -3.50
CA LYS A 726 -13.18 19.53 -2.75
C LYS A 726 -13.72 18.22 -3.31
N ILE A 727 -13.82 18.03 -4.63
CA ILE A 727 -14.27 16.76 -5.22
C ILE A 727 -13.30 15.61 -4.95
N LEU A 728 -11.99 15.83 -5.15
CA LEU A 728 -10.98 14.82 -4.81
C LEU A 728 -11.05 14.45 -3.32
N SER A 729 -11.45 15.40 -2.48
CA SER A 729 -11.71 15.18 -1.08
C SER A 729 -12.97 14.36 -0.78
N PHE A 730 -14.02 14.44 -1.62
CA PHE A 730 -15.27 13.67 -1.51
C PHE A 730 -15.21 12.27 -2.13
N GLY A 731 -14.39 12.07 -3.18
CA GLY A 731 -14.16 10.75 -3.77
C GLY A 731 -13.59 9.74 -2.75
N ALA A 732 -12.84 10.24 -1.76
CA ALA A 732 -12.36 9.47 -0.61
C ALA A 732 -13.44 9.20 0.47
N VAL A 733 -14.59 9.89 0.41
CA VAL A 733 -15.70 9.79 1.38
C VAL A 733 -16.81 8.84 0.89
N GLY A 734 -17.02 8.73 -0.43
CA GLY A 734 -18.04 7.85 -1.03
C GLY A 734 -17.86 6.36 -0.69
N GLU A 735 -16.63 5.91 -0.44
CA GLU A 735 -16.32 4.54 0.00
C GLU A 735 -16.54 4.32 1.51
N ARG A 736 -16.67 5.40 2.31
CA ARG A 736 -16.91 5.35 3.77
C ARG A 736 -18.37 5.53 4.19
N ALA A 737 -19.26 5.97 3.31
CA ALA A 737 -20.68 6.12 3.65
C ALA A 737 -21.42 4.77 3.90
N ALA A 738 -20.77 3.64 3.58
CA ALA A 738 -21.31 2.29 3.78
C ALA A 738 -20.99 1.64 5.14
N SER A 739 -20.22 2.30 6.02
CA SER A 739 -19.85 1.74 7.33
C SER A 739 -20.82 2.17 8.45
N PRO A 740 -21.33 1.22 9.28
CA PRO A 740 -22.17 1.54 10.43
C PRO A 740 -21.39 2.38 11.45
N GLY A 741 -21.96 3.51 11.90
CA GLY A 741 -21.37 4.39 12.92
C GLY A 741 -20.65 5.63 12.39
N SER A 742 -20.64 5.85 11.08
CA SER A 742 -20.20 7.14 10.52
C SER A 742 -21.22 8.25 10.86
N PRO A 743 -20.80 9.49 11.17
CA PRO A 743 -21.71 10.64 11.23
C PRO A 743 -22.39 10.95 9.87
N TRP A 744 -22.00 10.23 8.82
CA TRP A 744 -22.57 10.25 7.48
C TRP A 744 -23.42 9.00 7.16
N ALA A 745 -23.70 8.14 8.15
CA ALA A 745 -24.58 6.99 7.97
C ALA A 745 -26.01 7.46 7.68
N ILE A 746 -26.55 7.03 6.55
CA ILE A 746 -27.96 7.23 6.20
C ILE A 746 -28.79 6.38 7.16
N SER A 747 -29.52 7.00 8.08
CA SER A 747 -30.56 6.29 8.83
C SER A 747 -31.62 5.80 7.84
N PRO A 748 -32.04 4.53 7.88
CA PRO A 748 -33.17 4.08 7.09
C PRO A 748 -34.43 4.79 7.58
N GLY A 749 -34.99 5.64 6.72
CA GLY A 749 -36.33 6.21 6.83
C GLY A 749 -37.18 5.71 5.69
#